data_AF-A0A6D2L893-F1
#
_entry.id   AF-A0A6D2L893-F1
#
_cell.length_a   1.000
_cell.length_b   1.000
_cell.length_c   1.000
_cell.angle_alpha   90.00
_cell.angle_beta   90.00
_cell.angle_gamma   90.00
#
_symmetry.space_group_name_H-M   'P 1'
#
loop_
_entity.id
_entity.type
_entity.pdbx_description
1 polymer ?
#
loop_
_entity_poly.entity_id
_entity_poly.type
_entity_poly.pdbx_seq_one_letter_code
_entity_poly.pdbx_strand_id
1 'polypeptide(L)'
;MKRANVVGFRLRHFPELRLFQTSSAPKPKLEPKSSPNGTSSHENLLGQVLDTYPDHKTLRTLHSRIILEDLRCDSSLGVKLMRAYASLKDVTSARKVFEEIPERNVIILNVMIRSYVNNGFYREGIQVFATMCGGNVRPDHYTFPCVLKACSCSGNVVIGKKIHGSATRVGLSSTLFVGNGLVSMYGKCGFLAEARLVLDEMFRRDVVSWNSLVAGYAQNQRFDDALEVCREMESVKISHDAGTMASLLPAVTNTAMDNVMYVKDMFLQMGKKSLVSWNVMIGVYMKNAMPVEAVELYSRMEADGFEPDAVSITSVLPACGDTSALTLGRRIHGYIERKKLIPNMLLENALIDMYAKCGCLERARDVFEKMKSRDVVSWTAMISAYGSSGKGRDAVALFSKMQESGLVPDSIAFVTTLAACSHSGLLEEGRSCFRLMTEHYKITPRLEHFACMVDLLGRAGKVKEAYGFIQEMSMEPNERVWGALLGACRVHSETEIGLLAADKLLQLAPENSGHYVLLSNIFAKAGKWEEVTNIRYLMKSKGLKKNPGASNVEVKGEIHTFLVGDRSHPQSDEIYRELDVLVTKMKELGYVPDSESALHDVEEEDKETHLAVHSEKLAIVFALMNTEGEEESNAIRITKNLRICGDCHAAAKLISQITSREIIIRDTNRFHVFRFGVCSCGDYW
;
A
#
# COMPACT_ATOMS: atom_id res chain seq x y z
N MET A 1 10.29 -19.14 41.83
CA MET A 1 11.37 -19.33 42.82
C MET A 1 12.74 -19.17 42.15
N LYS A 2 13.38 -18.01 42.33
CA LYS A 2 14.84 -17.81 42.42
C LYS A 2 15.03 -16.32 42.72
N ARG A 3 15.42 -16.03 43.97
CA ARG A 3 15.68 -14.70 44.52
C ARG A 3 17.03 -14.20 44.00
N ALA A 4 17.12 -12.93 43.62
CA ALA A 4 18.39 -12.23 43.47
C ALA A 4 18.28 -10.81 44.05
N ASN A 5 18.74 -10.70 45.30
CA ASN A 5 19.40 -9.60 45.99
C ASN A 5 19.08 -8.14 45.61
N VAL A 6 18.28 -7.54 46.51
CA VAL A 6 18.25 -6.12 46.83
C VAL A 6 19.63 -5.69 47.35
N VAL A 7 20.32 -4.81 46.63
CA VAL A 7 21.46 -4.05 47.14
C VAL A 7 20.99 -2.61 47.35
N GLY A 8 20.71 -2.28 48.61
CA GLY A 8 20.42 -0.91 49.03
C GLY A 8 21.66 -0.04 48.94
N PHE A 9 21.57 1.08 48.22
CA PHE A 9 22.54 2.15 48.32
C PHE A 9 21.97 3.30 49.17
N ARG A 10 22.70 3.54 50.25
CA ARG A 10 22.47 4.54 51.29
C ARG A 10 22.46 5.96 50.71
N LEU A 11 21.40 6.70 51.02
CA LEU A 11 21.35 8.16 50.97
C LEU A 11 22.47 8.74 51.84
N ARG A 12 23.50 9.32 51.23
CA ARG A 12 24.44 10.19 51.92
C ARG A 12 23.88 11.60 51.94
N HIS A 13 23.51 12.06 53.13
CA HIS A 13 23.41 13.47 53.49
C HIS A 13 24.72 14.20 53.17
N PHE A 14 24.64 15.38 52.55
CA PHE A 14 25.46 16.52 52.92
C PHE A 14 24.62 17.81 52.89
N PRO A 15 24.90 18.78 53.78
CA PRO A 15 24.03 19.88 54.16
C PRO A 15 24.41 21.21 53.47
N GLU A 16 23.71 22.28 53.86
CA GLU A 16 24.00 23.71 53.61
C GLU A 16 23.35 24.37 52.38
N LEU A 17 22.03 24.59 52.51
CA LEU A 17 21.32 25.66 51.82
C LEU A 17 20.97 26.75 52.85
N ARG A 18 21.81 27.78 52.98
CA ARG A 18 21.40 29.10 53.50
C ARG A 18 22.30 30.20 52.93
N LEU A 19 21.64 31.32 52.63
CA LEU A 19 22.17 32.66 52.35
C LEU A 19 22.51 32.97 50.88
N PHE A 20 21.47 33.25 50.09
CA PHE A 20 21.48 34.50 49.32
C PHE A 20 20.24 35.31 49.68
N GLN A 21 20.48 36.29 50.55
CA GLN A 21 19.62 37.46 50.68
C GLN A 21 19.58 38.16 49.32
N THR A 22 18.38 38.59 48.95
CA THR A 22 18.09 39.47 47.83
C THR A 22 18.89 40.77 47.97
N SER A 23 20.02 40.88 47.25
CA SER A 23 20.61 42.18 46.96
C SER A 23 20.08 42.67 45.61
N SER A 24 19.27 43.71 45.68
CA SER A 24 18.81 44.49 44.54
C SER A 24 20.00 45.22 43.92
N ALA A 25 20.54 44.71 42.82
CA ALA A 25 21.44 45.45 41.96
C ALA A 25 20.63 46.35 40.98
N PRO A 26 21.07 47.58 40.70
CA PRO A 26 20.26 48.59 40.04
C PRO A 26 20.11 48.31 38.55
N LYS A 27 18.90 48.52 38.03
CA LYS A 27 18.63 48.59 36.58
C LYS A 27 19.59 49.58 35.92
N PRO A 28 20.32 49.23 34.85
CA PRO A 28 21.02 50.23 34.07
C PRO A 28 19.97 51.13 33.39
N LYS A 29 20.05 52.43 33.68
CA LYS A 29 19.28 53.46 32.98
C LYS A 29 19.66 53.41 31.50
N LEU A 30 18.72 52.99 30.65
CA LEU A 30 18.78 53.27 29.22
C LEU A 30 18.59 54.78 29.04
N GLU A 31 19.66 55.47 28.66
CA GLU A 31 19.54 56.81 28.09
C GLU A 31 18.89 56.72 26.71
N PRO A 32 17.88 57.56 26.40
CA PRO A 32 17.27 57.60 25.10
C PRO A 32 18.17 58.40 24.16
N LYS A 33 18.94 57.73 23.31
CA LYS A 33 19.50 58.36 22.11
C LYS A 33 18.43 58.35 21.02
N SER A 34 17.69 59.45 20.93
CA SER A 34 16.83 59.78 19.79
C SER A 34 17.63 60.51 18.71
N SER A 35 17.54 60.01 17.47
CA SER A 35 17.23 60.75 16.21
C SER A 35 17.85 60.02 14.99
N PRO A 36 17.37 60.24 13.74
CA PRO A 36 16.27 59.45 13.15
C PRO A 36 16.49 59.01 11.68
N ASN A 37 15.51 58.27 11.14
CA ASN A 37 15.10 58.10 9.72
C ASN A 37 15.53 56.83 8.94
N GLY A 38 14.53 55.99 8.60
CA GLY A 38 14.45 55.33 7.28
C GLY A 38 14.22 53.81 7.22
N THR A 39 14.95 53.02 8.00
CA THR A 39 15.19 51.59 7.67
C THR A 39 14.17 50.59 8.25
N SER A 40 13.57 50.84 9.42
CA SER A 40 12.77 49.81 10.13
C SER A 40 11.41 49.47 9.49
N SER A 41 10.83 50.35 8.65
CA SER A 41 9.56 50.07 7.97
C SER A 41 9.74 49.19 6.75
N HIS A 42 10.86 49.31 6.05
CA HIS A 42 11.14 48.59 4.80
C HIS A 42 11.57 47.14 5.10
N GLU A 43 12.39 46.92 6.14
CA GLU A 43 12.79 45.59 6.62
C GLU A 43 11.59 44.74 7.09
N ASN A 44 10.62 45.36 7.76
CA ASN A 44 9.39 44.68 8.18
C ASN A 44 8.52 44.27 6.99
N LEU A 45 8.45 45.11 5.95
CA LEU A 45 7.71 44.80 4.71
C LEU A 45 8.37 43.65 3.94
N LEU A 46 9.70 43.67 3.79
CA LEU A 46 10.47 42.58 3.19
C LEU A 46 10.32 41.27 3.99
N GLY A 47 10.34 41.37 5.32
CA GLY A 47 10.12 40.25 6.23
C GLY A 47 8.74 39.63 6.08
N GLN A 48 7.67 40.43 5.93
CA GLN A 48 6.31 39.94 5.69
C GLN A 48 6.18 39.23 4.33
N VAL A 49 6.82 39.76 3.28
CA VAL A 49 6.81 39.11 1.96
C VAL A 49 7.54 37.76 2.03
N LEU A 50 8.66 37.66 2.73
CA LEU A 50 9.37 36.38 2.90
C LEU A 50 8.58 35.35 3.71
N ASP A 51 7.75 35.79 4.67
CA ASP A 51 6.86 34.90 5.42
C ASP A 51 5.75 34.30 4.53
N THR A 52 5.49 34.87 3.34
CA THR A 52 4.54 34.31 2.36
C THR A 52 5.15 33.23 1.46
N TYR A 53 6.42 32.86 1.66
CA TYR A 53 7.14 31.85 0.86
C TYR A 53 7.02 32.09 -0.66
N PRO A 54 7.57 33.21 -1.17
CA PRO A 54 7.37 33.63 -2.54
C PRO A 54 8.12 32.75 -3.55
N ASP A 55 7.75 32.87 -4.83
CA ASP A 55 8.32 32.06 -5.91
C ASP A 55 9.82 32.29 -6.14
N HIS A 56 10.43 31.39 -6.93
CA HIS A 56 11.86 31.39 -7.18
C HIS A 56 12.40 32.71 -7.76
N LYS A 57 11.60 33.37 -8.60
CA LYS A 57 11.97 34.62 -9.29
C LYS A 57 11.94 35.78 -8.30
N THR A 58 10.88 35.87 -7.52
CA THR A 58 10.69 36.89 -6.48
C THR A 58 11.76 36.78 -5.40
N LEU A 59 12.11 35.57 -4.96
CA LEU A 59 13.19 35.37 -3.99
C LEU A 59 14.54 35.85 -4.51
N ARG A 60 14.89 35.56 -5.78
CA ARG A 60 16.14 36.05 -6.37
C ARG A 60 16.18 37.58 -6.45
N THR A 61 15.08 38.22 -6.82
CA THR A 61 14.98 39.68 -6.87
C THR A 61 15.10 40.30 -5.47
N LEU A 62 14.43 39.70 -4.47
CA LEU A 62 14.53 40.13 -3.06
C LEU A 62 15.95 39.96 -2.54
N HIS A 63 16.57 38.82 -2.79
CA HIS A 63 17.95 38.52 -2.39
C HIS A 63 18.94 39.51 -3.02
N SER A 64 18.86 39.79 -4.32
CA SER A 64 19.72 40.80 -4.97
C SER A 64 19.52 42.20 -4.41
N ARG A 65 18.29 42.55 -4.04
CA ARG A 65 17.97 43.87 -3.49
C ARG A 65 18.50 44.05 -2.07
N ILE A 66 18.41 43.00 -1.25
CA ILE A 66 18.96 42.96 0.10
C ILE A 66 20.49 43.10 0.08
N ILE A 67 21.17 42.50 -0.90
CA ILE A 67 22.62 42.65 -1.10
C ILE A 67 22.99 44.09 -1.54
N LEU A 68 22.22 44.68 -2.47
CA LEU A 68 22.52 46.00 -3.04
C LEU A 68 22.30 47.17 -2.06
N GLU A 69 21.42 47.01 -1.07
CA GLU A 69 21.10 48.05 -0.08
C GLU A 69 22.12 48.13 1.09
N ASP A 70 23.26 47.41 1.03
CA ASP A 70 24.32 47.29 2.07
C ASP A 70 23.80 47.00 3.49
N LEU A 71 22.59 46.46 3.55
CA LEU A 71 22.03 45.78 4.71
C LEU A 71 22.83 44.48 4.86
N ARG A 72 24.02 44.55 5.47
CA ARG A 72 24.76 43.36 5.95
C ARG A 72 23.73 42.45 6.59
N CYS A 73 23.37 41.36 5.91
CA CYS A 73 22.10 40.66 6.11
C CYS A 73 21.76 40.60 7.59
N ASP A 74 20.80 41.41 8.04
CA ASP A 74 20.35 41.34 9.43
C ASP A 74 20.02 39.87 9.70
N SER A 75 20.49 39.34 10.83
CA SER A 75 20.44 37.92 11.15
C SER A 75 19.00 37.37 11.05
N SER A 76 18.00 38.23 11.23
CA SER A 76 16.57 37.93 11.05
C SER A 76 16.17 37.73 9.57
N LEU A 77 16.51 38.67 8.68
CA LEU A 77 16.16 38.60 7.25
C LEU A 77 16.89 37.47 6.53
N GLY A 78 18.17 37.25 6.86
CA GLY A 78 18.95 36.12 6.33
C GLY A 78 18.33 34.76 6.68
N VAL A 79 17.87 34.59 7.92
CA VAL A 79 17.17 33.35 8.36
C VAL A 79 15.87 33.12 7.58
N LYS A 80 15.09 34.16 7.31
CA LYS A 80 13.85 34.06 6.53
C LYS A 80 14.13 33.69 5.07
N LEU A 81 15.11 34.35 4.43
CA LEU A 81 15.56 34.01 3.07
C LEU A 81 16.04 32.57 2.95
N MET A 82 16.87 32.11 3.89
CA MET A 82 17.36 30.72 3.92
C MET A 82 16.20 29.72 4.00
N ARG A 83 15.19 29.97 4.84
CA ARG A 83 14.01 29.09 4.95
C ARG A 83 13.18 29.08 3.67
N ALA A 84 13.00 30.23 3.03
CA ALA A 84 12.22 30.35 1.81
C ALA A 84 12.89 29.64 0.62
N TYR A 85 14.21 29.78 0.47
CA TYR A 85 14.95 28.99 -0.53
C TYR A 85 14.91 27.49 -0.24
N ALA A 86 15.06 27.10 1.03
CA ALA A 86 15.01 25.71 1.45
C ALA A 86 13.66 25.04 1.20
N SER A 87 12.53 25.76 1.37
CA SER A 87 11.20 25.24 1.06
C SER A 87 10.96 25.00 -0.43
N LEU A 88 11.67 25.73 -1.30
CA LEU A 88 11.66 25.51 -2.75
C LEU A 88 12.67 24.44 -3.21
N LYS A 89 13.32 23.74 -2.28
CA LYS A 89 14.39 22.77 -2.54
C LYS A 89 15.66 23.36 -3.18
N ASP A 90 15.84 24.69 -3.17
CA ASP A 90 17.07 25.35 -3.62
C ASP A 90 18.03 25.60 -2.45
N VAL A 91 18.67 24.52 -2.04
CA VAL A 91 19.64 24.53 -0.94
C VAL A 91 20.91 25.30 -1.32
N THR A 92 21.24 25.39 -2.61
CA THR A 92 22.42 26.12 -3.10
C THR A 92 22.28 27.62 -2.85
N SER A 93 21.12 28.20 -3.17
CA SER A 93 20.85 29.61 -2.86
C SER A 93 20.78 29.85 -1.35
N ALA A 94 20.19 28.92 -0.58
CA ALA A 94 20.21 29.01 0.88
C ALA A 94 21.63 29.00 1.47
N ARG A 95 22.55 28.22 0.88
CA ARG A 95 23.98 28.21 1.26
C ARG A 95 24.65 29.55 0.99
N LYS A 96 24.38 30.17 -0.16
CA LYS A 96 24.95 31.49 -0.50
C LYS A 96 24.55 32.55 0.53
N VAL A 97 23.25 32.62 0.86
CA VAL A 97 22.76 33.52 1.94
C VAL A 97 23.48 33.23 3.26
N PHE A 98 23.68 31.96 3.61
CA PHE A 98 24.40 31.56 4.82
C PHE A 98 25.89 31.96 4.83
N GLU A 99 26.55 31.96 3.67
CA GLU A 99 27.94 32.40 3.50
C GLU A 99 28.08 33.92 3.61
N GLU A 100 27.06 34.67 3.21
CA GLU A 100 27.00 36.14 3.27
C GLU A 100 26.72 36.70 4.69
N ILE A 101 26.20 35.89 5.62
CA ILE A 101 25.95 36.33 7.00
C ILE A 101 27.27 36.36 7.81
N PRO A 102 27.68 37.54 8.34
CA PRO A 102 28.99 37.70 8.99
C PRO A 102 29.08 37.04 10.38
N GLU A 103 28.04 37.14 11.21
CA GLU A 103 28.00 36.53 12.55
C GLU A 103 27.01 35.35 12.60
N ARG A 104 27.54 34.14 12.70
CA ARG A 104 26.74 32.90 12.72
C ARG A 104 26.51 32.44 14.15
N ASN A 105 25.37 32.81 14.70
CA ASN A 105 24.92 32.30 15.98
C ASN A 105 24.26 30.90 15.84
N VAL A 106 23.87 30.31 16.98
CA VAL A 106 23.23 28.98 17.04
C VAL A 106 21.96 28.88 16.18
N ILE A 107 21.18 29.96 16.05
CA ILE A 107 19.93 29.97 15.29
C ILE A 107 20.20 29.79 13.80
N ILE A 108 21.15 30.55 13.25
CA ILE A 108 21.51 30.51 11.82
C ILE A 108 22.07 29.14 11.45
N LEU A 109 22.96 28.59 12.29
CA LEU A 109 23.51 27.24 12.10
C LEU A 109 22.42 26.17 12.17
N ASN A 110 21.50 26.24 13.13
CA ASN A 110 20.37 25.32 13.25
C ASN A 110 19.44 25.36 12.02
N VAL A 111 19.19 26.55 11.46
CA VAL A 111 18.40 26.71 10.24
C VAL A 111 19.11 26.10 9.03
N MET A 112 20.43 26.28 8.91
CA MET A 112 21.21 25.68 7.82
C MET A 112 21.24 24.15 7.92
N ILE A 113 21.48 23.61 9.12
CA ILE A 113 21.41 22.16 9.37
C ILE A 113 20.03 21.64 8.97
N ARG A 114 18.95 22.26 9.45
CA ARG A 114 17.58 21.84 9.12
C ARG A 114 17.28 21.91 7.61
N SER A 115 17.75 22.95 6.94
CA SER A 115 17.62 23.13 5.48
C SER A 115 18.26 21.97 4.72
N TYR A 116 19.51 21.64 5.04
CA TYR A 116 20.20 20.49 4.44
C TYR A 116 19.48 19.17 4.71
N VAL A 117 19.15 18.90 5.97
CA VAL A 117 18.55 17.62 6.37
C VAL A 117 17.18 17.40 5.76
N ASN A 118 16.32 18.42 5.71
CA ASN A 118 14.98 18.29 5.11
C ASN A 118 15.02 18.14 3.57
N ASN A 119 16.13 18.49 2.94
CA ASN A 119 16.33 18.37 1.48
C ASN A 119 17.25 17.19 1.10
N GLY A 120 17.58 16.30 2.04
CA GLY A 120 18.35 15.06 1.76
C GLY A 120 19.88 15.19 1.77
N PHE A 121 20.42 16.39 2.03
CA PHE A 121 21.86 16.67 2.09
C PHE A 121 22.43 16.38 3.50
N TYR A 122 22.34 15.12 3.93
CA TYR A 122 22.65 14.74 5.31
C TYR A 122 24.10 14.97 5.71
N ARG A 123 25.05 14.76 4.78
CA ARG A 123 26.48 14.92 5.04
C ARG A 123 26.85 16.37 5.31
N GLU A 124 26.31 17.28 4.52
CA GLU A 124 26.49 18.72 4.62
C GLU A 124 25.88 19.24 5.93
N GLY A 125 24.69 18.76 6.30
CA GLY A 125 24.08 19.07 7.60
C GLY A 125 24.96 18.65 8.79
N ILE A 126 25.54 17.44 8.73
CA ILE A 126 26.48 16.96 9.75
C ILE A 126 27.78 17.78 9.76
N GLN A 127 28.25 18.23 8.59
CA GLN A 127 29.46 19.05 8.50
C GLN A 127 29.27 20.43 9.14
N VAL A 128 28.09 21.06 8.97
CA VAL A 128 27.75 22.31 9.68
C VAL A 128 27.69 22.10 11.20
N PHE A 129 27.22 20.93 11.66
CA PHE A 129 27.30 20.59 13.08
C PHE A 129 28.75 20.43 13.56
N ALA A 130 29.62 19.82 12.76
CA ALA A 130 31.03 19.68 13.10
C ALA A 130 31.73 21.04 13.20
N THR A 131 31.42 22.00 12.31
CA THR A 131 31.96 23.36 12.40
C THR A 131 31.44 24.11 13.62
N MET A 132 30.17 23.90 14.00
CA MET A 132 29.60 24.43 15.23
C MET A 132 30.36 23.93 16.47
N CYS A 133 30.59 22.62 16.57
CA CYS A 133 31.33 22.00 17.67
C CYS A 133 32.82 22.36 17.70
N GLY A 134 33.42 22.66 16.55
CA GLY A 134 34.82 23.12 16.45
C GLY A 134 35.01 24.62 16.70
N GLY A 135 33.93 25.39 16.75
CA GLY A 135 33.94 26.83 17.06
C GLY A 135 33.46 27.16 18.47
N ASN A 136 33.22 28.45 18.74
CA ASN A 136 32.74 28.94 20.04
C ASN A 136 31.21 28.84 20.23
N VAL A 137 30.48 28.19 19.31
CA VAL A 137 29.01 28.11 19.36
C VAL A 137 28.57 26.76 19.91
N ARG A 138 27.88 26.76 21.06
CA ARG A 138 27.45 25.52 21.71
C ARG A 138 26.13 24.99 21.12
N PRO A 139 26.04 23.69 20.76
CA PRO A 139 24.79 23.05 20.40
C PRO A 139 23.73 23.15 21.49
N ASP A 140 22.48 23.36 21.08
CA ASP A 140 21.31 23.44 21.97
C ASP A 140 20.34 22.27 21.76
N HIS A 141 19.22 22.26 22.49
CA HIS A 141 18.19 21.21 22.39
C HIS A 141 17.47 21.18 21.04
N TYR A 142 17.63 22.20 20.18
CA TYR A 142 17.11 22.22 18.81
C TYR A 142 18.12 21.72 17.78
N THR A 143 19.43 21.80 18.08
CA THR A 143 20.51 21.30 17.22
C THR A 143 20.47 19.78 17.12
N PHE A 144 20.52 19.08 18.25
CA PHE A 144 20.71 17.62 18.30
C PHE A 144 19.65 16.81 17.52
N PRO A 145 18.32 17.06 17.66
CA PRO A 145 17.31 16.31 16.92
C PRO A 145 17.46 16.41 15.40
N CYS A 146 17.87 17.57 14.88
CA CYS A 146 18.06 17.79 13.45
C CYS A 146 19.24 16.95 12.92
N VAL A 147 20.35 16.91 13.65
CA VAL A 147 21.54 16.15 13.25
C VAL A 147 21.34 14.64 13.49
N LEU A 148 20.64 14.26 14.56
CA LEU A 148 20.24 12.86 14.80
C LEU A 148 19.32 12.34 13.69
N LYS A 149 18.40 13.18 13.18
CA LYS A 149 17.60 12.87 12.00
C LYS A 149 18.49 12.59 10.78
N ALA A 150 19.53 13.41 10.53
CA ALA A 150 20.48 13.16 9.45
C ALA A 150 21.20 11.81 9.61
N CYS A 151 21.65 11.46 10.81
CA CYS A 151 22.27 10.15 11.09
C CYS A 151 21.29 9.00 10.86
N SER A 152 20.04 9.15 11.32
CA SER A 152 19.00 8.14 11.15
C SER A 152 18.66 7.90 9.68
N CYS A 153 18.57 8.96 8.87
CA CYS A 153 18.23 8.87 7.45
C CYS A 153 19.40 8.41 6.58
N SER A 154 20.64 8.60 7.03
CA SER A 154 21.85 8.13 6.35
C SER A 154 22.35 6.78 6.85
N GLY A 155 21.70 6.18 7.86
CA GLY A 155 22.12 4.92 8.49
C GLY A 155 23.48 5.01 9.23
N ASN A 156 24.01 6.21 9.47
CA ASN A 156 25.36 6.39 10.01
C ASN A 156 25.36 6.41 11.54
N VAL A 157 25.25 5.21 12.14
CA VAL A 157 25.27 5.03 13.59
C VAL A 157 26.58 5.50 14.24
N VAL A 158 27.71 5.42 13.53
CA VAL A 158 29.02 5.80 14.08
C VAL A 158 29.05 7.28 14.41
N ILE A 159 28.56 8.12 13.50
CA ILE A 159 28.39 9.56 13.75
C ILE A 159 27.29 9.78 14.80
N GLY A 160 26.19 9.04 14.74
CA GLY A 160 25.12 9.08 15.75
C GLY A 160 25.62 8.87 17.17
N LYS A 161 26.48 7.87 17.42
CA LYS A 161 27.12 7.59 18.72
C LYS A 161 28.02 8.75 19.17
N LYS A 162 28.76 9.39 18.26
CA LYS A 162 29.56 10.59 18.58
C LYS A 162 28.68 11.78 18.98
N ILE A 163 27.58 11.99 18.27
CA ILE A 163 26.61 13.05 18.59
C ILE A 163 25.94 12.78 19.93
N HIS A 164 25.57 11.53 20.22
CA HIS A 164 25.05 11.13 21.52
C HIS A 164 26.05 11.47 22.64
N GLY A 165 27.33 11.08 22.50
CA GLY A 165 28.37 11.46 23.48
C GLY A 165 28.52 12.97 23.66
N SER A 166 28.34 13.75 22.59
CA SER A 166 28.32 15.22 22.67
C SER A 166 27.09 15.74 23.42
N ALA A 167 25.91 15.17 23.19
CA ALA A 167 24.69 15.53 23.91
C ALA A 167 24.80 15.22 25.40
N THR A 168 25.39 14.07 25.75
CA THR A 168 25.65 13.67 27.15
C THR A 168 26.61 14.64 27.83
N ARG A 169 27.67 15.06 27.15
CA ARG A 169 28.64 16.02 27.70
C ARG A 169 28.03 17.39 28.00
N VAL A 170 27.06 17.83 27.21
CA VAL A 170 26.31 19.09 27.41
C VAL A 170 25.14 18.90 28.38
N GLY A 171 24.86 17.67 28.83
CA GLY A 171 23.78 17.36 29.78
C GLY A 171 22.38 17.38 29.15
N LEU A 172 22.28 17.25 27.83
CA LEU A 172 21.01 17.34 27.10
C LEU A 172 20.45 15.97 26.68
N SER A 173 21.21 14.88 26.81
CA SER A 173 20.83 13.53 26.31
C SER A 173 19.54 12.98 26.92
N SER A 174 19.26 13.28 28.20
CA SER A 174 18.08 12.78 28.94
C SER A 174 16.85 13.69 28.84
N THR A 175 16.93 14.79 28.08
CA THR A 175 15.78 15.67 27.82
C THR A 175 14.81 15.02 26.83
N LEU A 176 13.50 15.29 26.95
CA LEU A 176 12.47 14.71 26.06
C LEU A 176 12.80 14.87 24.57
N PHE A 177 13.18 16.08 24.16
CA PHE A 177 13.37 16.42 22.75
C PHE A 177 14.59 15.74 22.13
N VAL A 178 15.72 15.69 22.86
CA VAL A 178 16.94 15.02 22.40
C VAL A 178 16.85 13.50 22.57
N GLY A 179 16.28 13.03 23.69
CA GLY A 179 16.03 11.61 23.97
C GLY A 179 15.15 10.95 22.92
N ASN A 180 14.02 11.56 22.53
CA ASN A 180 13.18 11.08 21.44
C ASN A 180 13.96 10.97 20.12
N GLY A 181 14.80 11.97 19.82
CA GLY A 181 15.68 11.95 18.65
C GLY A 181 16.73 10.83 18.70
N LEU A 182 17.28 10.54 19.88
CA LEU A 182 18.25 9.47 20.10
C LEU A 182 17.61 8.07 19.97
N VAL A 183 16.45 7.85 20.60
CA VAL A 183 15.68 6.61 20.47
C VAL A 183 15.35 6.34 18.99
N SER A 184 14.84 7.35 18.28
CA SER A 184 14.54 7.22 16.85
C SER A 184 15.78 6.95 16.00
N MET A 185 16.92 7.58 16.29
CA MET A 185 18.16 7.39 15.55
C MET A 185 18.70 5.97 15.72
N TYR A 186 18.81 5.48 16.96
CA TYR A 186 19.26 4.12 17.24
C TYR A 186 18.29 3.09 16.66
N GLY A 187 16.98 3.29 16.81
CA GLY A 187 15.95 2.40 16.27
C GLY A 187 16.04 2.26 14.74
N LYS A 188 16.12 3.37 14.01
CA LYS A 188 16.25 3.36 12.54
C LYS A 188 17.56 2.77 12.04
N CYS A 189 18.62 2.84 12.85
CA CYS A 189 19.91 2.22 12.53
C CYS A 189 20.00 0.73 12.95
N GLY A 190 18.94 0.16 13.54
CA GLY A 190 18.89 -1.25 13.99
C GLY A 190 19.52 -1.53 15.36
N PHE A 191 19.95 -0.50 16.10
CA PHE A 191 20.59 -0.62 17.42
C PHE A 191 19.54 -0.54 18.53
N LEU A 192 18.67 -1.55 18.60
CA LEU A 192 17.49 -1.55 19.46
C LEU A 192 17.81 -1.60 20.95
N ALA A 193 18.91 -2.25 21.34
CA ALA A 193 19.36 -2.29 22.73
C ALA A 193 19.76 -0.88 23.22
N GLU A 194 20.54 -0.14 22.43
CA GLU A 194 20.87 1.25 22.73
C GLU A 194 19.64 2.16 22.70
N ALA A 195 18.69 1.93 21.78
CA ALA A 195 17.43 2.68 21.76
C ALA A 195 16.63 2.48 23.06
N ARG A 196 16.54 1.25 23.57
CA ARG A 196 15.90 0.92 24.84
C ARG A 196 16.62 1.57 26.02
N LEU A 197 17.95 1.49 26.07
CA LEU A 197 18.76 2.11 27.13
C LEU A 197 18.53 3.62 27.20
N VAL A 198 18.53 4.31 26.06
CA VAL A 198 18.24 5.75 26.01
C VAL A 198 16.85 6.04 26.57
N LEU A 199 15.82 5.25 26.18
CA LEU A 199 14.46 5.44 26.69
C LEU A 199 14.40 5.27 28.22
N ASP A 200 15.09 4.26 28.76
CA ASP A 200 15.10 3.95 30.18
C ASP A 200 15.85 5.03 31.01
N GLU A 201 16.87 5.67 30.44
CA GLU A 201 17.63 6.77 31.07
C GLU A 201 16.89 8.13 31.05
N MET A 202 15.81 8.28 30.27
CA MET A 202 15.06 9.54 30.19
C MET A 202 14.29 9.84 31.50
N PHE A 203 14.44 11.08 32.00
CA PHE A 203 13.76 11.53 33.22
C PHE A 203 12.24 11.56 33.11
N ARG A 204 11.73 11.89 31.92
CA ARG A 204 10.32 11.87 31.57
C ARG A 204 10.20 11.22 30.20
N ARG A 205 9.19 10.37 30.04
CA ARG A 205 8.82 9.72 28.78
C ARG A 205 7.40 10.15 28.44
N ASP A 206 7.22 10.60 27.22
CA ASP A 206 5.90 10.90 26.68
C ASP A 206 5.50 9.85 25.64
N VAL A 207 4.30 9.99 25.08
CA VAL A 207 3.81 9.10 24.02
C VAL A 207 4.78 9.05 22.84
N VAL A 208 5.46 10.17 22.52
CA VAL A 208 6.44 10.24 21.42
C VAL A 208 7.69 9.43 21.72
N SER A 209 8.16 9.40 22.97
CA SER A 209 9.28 8.56 23.42
C SER A 209 9.00 7.08 23.17
N TRP A 210 7.83 6.60 23.61
CA TRP A 210 7.41 5.21 23.41
C TRP A 210 7.14 4.89 21.94
N ASN A 211 6.45 5.76 21.21
CA ASN A 211 6.17 5.59 19.78
C ASN A 211 7.45 5.49 18.95
N SER A 212 8.52 6.20 19.35
CA SER A 212 9.84 6.13 18.70
C SER A 212 10.49 4.76 18.90
N LEU A 213 10.34 4.16 20.09
CA LEU A 213 10.86 2.82 20.38
C LEU A 213 10.04 1.74 19.63
N VAL A 214 8.71 1.83 19.67
CA VAL A 214 7.79 0.93 18.93
C VAL A 214 8.12 0.95 17.44
N ALA A 215 8.27 2.15 16.85
CA ALA A 215 8.64 2.29 15.44
C ALA A 215 10.01 1.65 15.14
N GLY A 216 10.97 1.76 16.06
CA GLY A 216 12.27 1.11 15.96
C GLY A 216 12.15 -0.41 15.87
N TYR A 217 11.44 -1.06 16.80
CA TYR A 217 11.22 -2.51 16.76
C TYR A 217 10.43 -2.94 15.52
N ALA A 218 9.36 -2.21 15.18
CA ALA A 218 8.50 -2.50 14.04
C ALA A 218 9.25 -2.45 12.70
N GLN A 219 10.09 -1.43 12.48
CA GLN A 219 10.88 -1.29 11.24
C GLN A 219 11.97 -2.35 11.10
N ASN A 220 12.42 -2.95 12.20
CA ASN A 220 13.41 -4.02 12.21
C ASN A 220 12.78 -5.42 12.32
N GLN A 221 11.50 -5.56 11.96
CA GLN A 221 10.78 -6.85 11.90
C GLN A 221 10.75 -7.61 13.24
N ARG A 222 10.83 -6.88 14.37
CA ARG A 222 10.74 -7.44 15.73
C ARG A 222 9.37 -7.15 16.33
N PHE A 223 8.37 -7.84 15.78
CA PHE A 223 6.95 -7.59 16.03
C PHE A 223 6.57 -7.84 17.50
N ASP A 224 6.95 -8.99 18.05
CA ASP A 224 6.60 -9.37 19.43
C ASP A 224 7.15 -8.38 20.45
N ASP A 225 8.38 -7.93 20.25
CA ASP A 225 9.00 -6.91 21.09
C ASP A 225 8.28 -5.56 20.97
N ALA A 226 7.86 -5.15 19.76
CA ALA A 226 7.10 -3.91 19.56
C ALA A 226 5.76 -3.95 20.30
N LEU A 227 5.09 -5.10 20.32
CA LEU A 227 3.85 -5.31 21.07
C LEU A 227 4.11 -5.32 22.59
N GLU A 228 5.22 -5.93 23.04
CA GLU A 228 5.63 -5.90 24.44
C GLU A 228 5.85 -4.45 24.93
N VAL A 229 6.52 -3.62 24.11
CA VAL A 229 6.68 -2.18 24.40
C VAL A 229 5.32 -1.47 24.49
N CYS A 230 4.34 -1.84 23.68
CA CYS A 230 2.98 -1.28 23.77
C CYS A 230 2.27 -1.69 25.08
N ARG A 231 2.47 -2.93 25.57
CA ARG A 231 1.95 -3.39 26.86
C ARG A 231 2.64 -2.70 28.04
N GLU A 232 3.96 -2.50 27.95
CA GLU A 232 4.72 -1.74 28.94
C GLU A 232 4.20 -0.30 29.04
N MET A 233 3.91 0.34 27.90
CA MET A 233 3.31 1.69 27.83
C MET A 233 1.96 1.77 28.55
N GLU A 234 1.11 0.75 28.45
CA GLU A 234 -0.15 0.66 29.22
C GLU A 234 0.10 0.50 30.71
N SER A 235 1.09 -0.32 31.10
CA SER A 235 1.42 -0.58 32.51
C SER A 235 1.84 0.70 33.26
N VAL A 236 2.47 1.65 32.54
CA VAL A 236 2.82 2.98 33.06
C VAL A 236 1.69 4.01 32.92
N LYS A 237 0.48 3.55 32.57
CA LYS A 237 -0.75 4.35 32.40
C LYS A 237 -0.65 5.43 31.32
N ILE A 238 0.15 5.20 30.29
CA ILE A 238 0.20 6.07 29.12
C ILE A 238 -0.73 5.46 28.05
N SER A 239 -1.77 6.20 27.68
CA SER A 239 -2.73 5.75 26.67
C SER A 239 -2.12 5.75 25.28
N HIS A 240 -2.41 4.72 24.48
CA HIS A 240 -2.06 4.70 23.06
C HIS A 240 -2.75 5.83 22.30
N ASP A 241 -2.06 6.35 21.29
CA ASP A 241 -2.61 7.33 20.36
C ASP A 241 -2.56 6.81 18.92
N ALA A 242 -3.08 7.60 17.98
CA ALA A 242 -3.01 7.27 16.57
C ALA A 242 -1.56 7.14 16.06
N GLY A 243 -0.62 7.84 16.70
CA GLY A 243 0.81 7.72 16.44
C GLY A 243 1.37 6.35 16.85
N THR A 244 0.92 5.77 17.96
CA THR A 244 1.31 4.43 18.41
C THR A 244 0.90 3.38 17.39
N MET A 245 -0.37 3.44 16.94
CA MET A 245 -0.86 2.55 15.88
C MET A 245 -0.08 2.74 14.58
N ALA A 246 0.22 3.98 14.19
CA ALA A 246 1.00 4.27 12.98
C ALA A 246 2.43 3.73 13.09
N SER A 247 3.05 3.80 14.27
CA SER A 247 4.37 3.22 14.54
C SER A 247 4.39 1.69 14.39
N LEU A 248 3.26 1.02 14.63
CA LEU A 248 3.11 -0.42 14.39
C LEU A 248 2.88 -0.77 12.92
N LEU A 249 2.45 0.17 12.06
CA LEU A 249 2.07 -0.11 10.66
C LEU A 249 3.15 -0.85 9.82
N PRO A 250 4.47 -0.58 9.96
CA PRO A 250 5.50 -1.38 9.31
C PRO A 250 5.52 -2.83 9.80
N ALA A 251 5.15 -3.05 11.06
CA ALA A 251 5.06 -4.35 11.70
C ALA A 251 3.76 -5.12 11.31
N VAL A 252 2.63 -4.43 11.14
CA VAL A 252 1.34 -5.10 10.82
C VAL A 252 1.09 -5.20 9.31
N THR A 253 2.12 -5.49 8.51
CA THR A 253 1.99 -5.72 7.05
C THR A 253 2.14 -7.21 6.74
N ASN A 254 1.16 -7.83 6.08
CA ASN A 254 1.14 -9.28 5.78
C ASN A 254 1.47 -10.17 6.99
N THR A 255 0.82 -9.92 8.13
CA THR A 255 1.06 -10.60 9.40
C THR A 255 -0.06 -11.57 9.77
N ALA A 256 0.11 -12.30 10.88
CA ALA A 256 -0.92 -13.19 11.41
C ALA A 256 -2.17 -12.41 11.88
N MET A 257 -3.32 -13.07 11.78
CA MET A 257 -4.62 -12.49 12.16
C MET A 257 -4.63 -11.95 13.61
N ASP A 258 -3.97 -12.66 14.54
CA ASP A 258 -3.90 -12.26 15.95
C ASP A 258 -3.27 -10.87 16.14
N ASN A 259 -2.28 -10.52 15.31
CA ASN A 259 -1.62 -9.21 15.36
C ASN A 259 -2.53 -8.10 14.84
N VAL A 260 -3.33 -8.39 13.80
CA VAL A 260 -4.34 -7.46 13.29
C VAL A 260 -5.42 -7.22 14.35
N MET A 261 -5.85 -8.29 15.04
CA MET A 261 -6.83 -8.22 16.11
C MET A 261 -6.33 -7.41 17.32
N TYR A 262 -5.06 -7.54 17.69
CA TYR A 262 -4.48 -6.71 18.75
C TYR A 262 -4.55 -5.21 18.42
N VAL A 263 -4.21 -4.82 17.18
CA VAL A 263 -4.29 -3.41 16.76
C VAL A 263 -5.75 -2.93 16.68
N LYS A 264 -6.68 -3.81 16.30
CA LYS A 264 -8.12 -3.54 16.36
C LYS A 264 -8.58 -3.28 17.80
N ASP A 265 -8.15 -4.09 18.75
CA ASP A 265 -8.51 -3.92 20.16
C ASP A 265 -7.93 -2.62 20.73
N MET A 266 -6.68 -2.30 20.39
CA MET A 266 -6.06 -1.00 20.71
C MET A 266 -6.92 0.15 20.17
N PHE A 267 -7.32 0.10 18.90
CA PHE A 267 -8.19 1.10 18.27
C PHE A 267 -9.53 1.25 19.01
N LEU A 268 -10.18 0.13 19.34
CA LEU A 268 -11.48 0.15 20.03
C LEU A 268 -11.37 0.77 21.42
N GLN A 269 -10.30 0.46 22.17
CA GLN A 269 -10.05 0.96 23.53
C GLN A 269 -9.56 2.41 23.58
N MET A 270 -9.22 3.04 22.45
CA MET A 270 -8.84 4.45 22.42
C MET A 270 -9.97 5.35 22.96
N GLY A 271 -9.67 6.14 24.00
CA GLY A 271 -10.62 7.06 24.62
C GLY A 271 -11.08 8.19 23.69
N LYS A 272 -10.19 8.70 22.83
CA LYS A 272 -10.54 9.65 21.76
C LYS A 272 -9.97 9.19 20.43
N LYS A 273 -10.83 8.77 19.53
CA LYS A 273 -10.48 8.43 18.14
C LYS A 273 -10.31 9.72 17.33
N SER A 274 -9.30 9.72 16.47
CA SER A 274 -9.00 10.79 15.51
C SER A 274 -9.13 10.26 14.08
N LEU A 275 -9.24 11.14 13.09
CA LEU A 275 -9.24 10.72 11.68
C LEU A 275 -7.98 9.89 11.34
N VAL A 276 -6.83 10.24 11.94
CA VAL A 276 -5.57 9.50 11.77
C VAL A 276 -5.70 8.06 12.27
N SER A 277 -6.31 7.81 13.44
CA SER A 277 -6.47 6.42 13.94
C SER A 277 -7.37 5.58 13.05
N TRP A 278 -8.42 6.17 12.46
CA TRP A 278 -9.26 5.48 11.47
C TRP A 278 -8.47 5.12 10.22
N ASN A 279 -7.73 6.09 9.66
CA ASN A 279 -6.92 5.88 8.45
C ASN A 279 -5.83 4.82 8.65
N VAL A 280 -5.19 4.81 9.82
CA VAL A 280 -4.21 3.78 10.16
C VAL A 280 -4.88 2.40 10.20
N MET A 281 -6.05 2.28 10.84
CA MET A 281 -6.74 0.99 10.94
C MET A 281 -7.26 0.48 9.58
N ILE A 282 -7.81 1.36 8.74
CA ILE A 282 -8.16 1.03 7.33
C ILE A 282 -6.91 0.54 6.59
N GLY A 283 -5.78 1.24 6.75
CA GLY A 283 -4.50 0.84 6.17
C GLY A 283 -3.99 -0.52 6.67
N VAL A 284 -4.18 -0.83 7.97
CA VAL A 284 -3.86 -2.15 8.54
C VAL A 284 -4.68 -3.24 7.88
N TYR A 285 -6.00 -3.07 7.73
CA TYR A 285 -6.83 -4.06 7.04
C TYR A 285 -6.42 -4.27 5.58
N MET A 286 -6.17 -3.17 4.84
CA MET A 286 -5.70 -3.25 3.45
C MET A 286 -4.40 -4.04 3.31
N LYS A 287 -3.44 -3.81 4.20
CA LYS A 287 -2.12 -4.47 4.19
C LYS A 287 -2.15 -5.94 4.60
N ASN A 288 -3.27 -6.45 5.09
CA ASN A 288 -3.45 -7.85 5.46
C ASN A 288 -4.55 -8.52 4.61
N ALA A 289 -4.86 -7.96 3.44
CA ALA A 289 -5.86 -8.49 2.51
C ALA A 289 -7.26 -8.69 3.13
N MET A 290 -7.68 -7.74 3.97
CA MET A 290 -9.00 -7.70 4.63
C MET A 290 -9.85 -6.52 4.09
N PRO A 291 -10.23 -6.51 2.80
CA PRO A 291 -10.85 -5.35 2.19
C PRO A 291 -12.33 -5.15 2.59
N VAL A 292 -13.02 -6.21 3.05
CA VAL A 292 -14.40 -6.13 3.54
C VAL A 292 -14.44 -5.34 4.85
N GLU A 293 -13.58 -5.70 5.80
CA GLU A 293 -13.46 -5.03 7.09
C GLU A 293 -13.00 -3.57 6.93
N ALA A 294 -12.17 -3.27 5.92
CA ALA A 294 -11.78 -1.90 5.58
C ALA A 294 -12.98 -1.04 5.12
N VAL A 295 -13.86 -1.58 4.28
CA VAL A 295 -15.07 -0.91 3.80
C VAL A 295 -16.10 -0.71 4.93
N GLU A 296 -16.30 -1.71 5.76
CA GLU A 296 -17.16 -1.62 6.94
C GLU A 296 -16.65 -0.56 7.92
N LEU A 297 -15.35 -0.53 8.18
CA LEU A 297 -14.74 0.43 9.09
C LEU A 297 -14.86 1.86 8.55
N TYR A 298 -14.69 2.07 7.24
CA TYR A 298 -14.92 3.37 6.62
C TYR A 298 -16.38 3.83 6.75
N SER A 299 -17.34 2.93 6.54
CA SER A 299 -18.76 3.25 6.68
C SER A 299 -19.10 3.63 8.12
N ARG A 300 -18.49 2.97 9.10
CA ARG A 300 -18.59 3.35 10.53
C ARG A 300 -17.96 4.70 10.83
N MET A 301 -16.80 5.00 10.23
CA MET A 301 -16.13 6.30 10.40
C MET A 301 -17.05 7.45 9.96
N GLU A 302 -17.75 7.30 8.83
CA GLU A 302 -18.74 8.28 8.35
C GLU A 302 -19.95 8.36 9.29
N ALA A 303 -20.47 7.23 9.76
CA ALA A 303 -21.60 7.18 10.70
C ALA A 303 -21.29 7.84 12.05
N ASP A 304 -20.04 7.74 12.52
CA ASP A 304 -19.53 8.42 13.72
C ASP A 304 -19.26 9.92 13.50
N GLY A 305 -19.56 10.45 12.30
CA GLY A 305 -19.49 11.88 11.98
C GLY A 305 -18.10 12.41 11.62
N PHE A 306 -17.13 11.53 11.33
CA PHE A 306 -15.81 11.97 10.87
C PHE A 306 -15.83 12.27 9.38
N GLU A 307 -15.45 13.48 8.99
CA GLU A 307 -15.31 13.84 7.57
C GLU A 307 -14.05 13.20 6.97
N PRO A 308 -14.17 12.35 5.92
CA PRO A 308 -13.03 11.74 5.26
C PRO A 308 -12.17 12.80 4.55
N ASP A 309 -10.85 12.67 4.71
CA ASP A 309 -9.85 13.45 3.96
C ASP A 309 -9.29 12.65 2.76
N ALA A 310 -8.38 13.26 2.00
CA ALA A 310 -7.76 12.61 0.85
C ALA A 310 -7.04 11.31 1.23
N VAL A 311 -6.40 11.24 2.41
CA VAL A 311 -5.71 10.03 2.88
C VAL A 311 -6.72 8.92 3.14
N SER A 312 -7.79 9.21 3.87
CA SER A 312 -8.90 8.31 4.17
C SER A 312 -9.46 7.67 2.90
N ILE A 313 -9.71 8.51 1.88
CA ILE A 313 -10.26 8.10 0.60
C ILE A 313 -9.27 7.22 -0.18
N THR A 314 -8.00 7.64 -0.28
CA THR A 314 -6.98 6.84 -0.98
C THR A 314 -6.73 5.48 -0.32
N SER A 315 -6.96 5.36 1.00
CA SER A 315 -6.81 4.09 1.73
C SER A 315 -7.98 3.13 1.52
N VAL A 316 -9.23 3.63 1.38
CA VAL A 316 -10.42 2.76 1.24
C VAL A 316 -10.78 2.43 -0.22
N LEU A 317 -10.43 3.29 -1.19
CA LEU A 317 -10.76 3.06 -2.61
C LEU A 317 -10.24 1.70 -3.14
N PRO A 318 -9.02 1.25 -2.81
CA PRO A 318 -8.56 -0.08 -3.19
C PRO A 318 -9.43 -1.20 -2.62
N ALA A 319 -9.88 -1.10 -1.36
CA ALA A 319 -10.82 -2.07 -0.80
C ALA A 319 -12.16 -2.07 -1.54
N CYS A 320 -12.67 -0.91 -1.94
CA CYS A 320 -13.88 -0.82 -2.75
C CYS A 320 -13.70 -1.57 -4.09
N GLY A 321 -12.53 -1.44 -4.72
CA GLY A 321 -12.20 -2.21 -5.93
C GLY A 321 -12.13 -3.72 -5.67
N ASP A 322 -11.42 -4.12 -4.61
CA ASP A 322 -11.17 -5.52 -4.27
C ASP A 322 -12.44 -6.27 -3.80
N THR A 323 -13.40 -5.55 -3.22
CA THR A 323 -14.73 -6.07 -2.84
C THR A 323 -15.80 -5.82 -3.91
N SER A 324 -15.45 -5.08 -4.96
CA SER A 324 -16.39 -4.56 -5.96
C SER A 324 -17.57 -3.78 -5.37
N ALA A 325 -17.33 -3.04 -4.28
CA ALA A 325 -18.28 -2.09 -3.67
C ALA A 325 -18.41 -0.82 -4.52
N LEU A 326 -19.04 -0.94 -5.70
CA LEU A 326 -19.15 0.12 -6.70
C LEU A 326 -20.06 1.26 -6.22
N THR A 327 -21.09 0.98 -5.43
CA THR A 327 -21.99 2.02 -4.90
C THR A 327 -21.24 2.92 -3.93
N LEU A 328 -20.46 2.33 -3.02
CA LEU A 328 -19.60 3.06 -2.11
C LEU A 328 -18.53 3.86 -2.88
N GLY A 329 -17.86 3.24 -3.84
CA GLY A 329 -16.89 3.92 -4.70
C GLY A 329 -17.48 5.13 -5.43
N ARG A 330 -18.71 5.03 -5.95
CA ARG A 330 -19.44 6.15 -6.56
C ARG A 330 -19.80 7.24 -5.55
N ARG A 331 -20.25 6.86 -4.34
CA ARG A 331 -20.55 7.81 -3.26
C ARG A 331 -19.31 8.62 -2.88
N ILE A 332 -18.18 7.94 -2.74
CA ILE A 332 -16.87 8.54 -2.45
C ILE A 332 -16.43 9.47 -3.59
N HIS A 333 -16.52 9.04 -4.85
CA HIS A 333 -16.16 9.90 -5.97
C HIS A 333 -17.02 11.17 -6.04
N GLY A 334 -18.34 11.05 -5.85
CA GLY A 334 -19.22 12.21 -5.75
C GLY A 334 -18.90 13.11 -4.53
N TYR A 335 -18.43 12.55 -3.42
CA TYR A 335 -17.96 13.32 -2.27
C TYR A 335 -16.72 14.15 -2.61
N ILE A 336 -15.74 13.56 -3.31
CA ILE A 336 -14.53 14.26 -3.79
C ILE A 336 -14.92 15.48 -4.64
N GLU A 337 -15.85 15.30 -5.59
CA GLU A 337 -16.33 16.38 -6.47
C GLU A 337 -17.06 17.47 -5.68
N ARG A 338 -17.98 17.10 -4.76
CA ARG A 338 -18.75 18.06 -3.95
C ARG A 338 -17.88 18.87 -3.00
N LYS A 339 -16.92 18.23 -2.32
CA LYS A 339 -16.01 18.89 -1.37
C LYS A 339 -14.85 19.62 -2.06
N LYS A 340 -14.76 19.51 -3.40
CA LYS A 340 -13.67 20.10 -4.20
C LYS A 340 -12.29 19.75 -3.63
N LEU A 341 -12.12 18.50 -3.19
CA LEU A 341 -10.82 18.03 -2.74
C LEU A 341 -9.84 18.19 -3.91
N ILE A 342 -8.68 18.79 -3.63
CA ILE A 342 -7.69 19.10 -4.68
C ILE A 342 -7.31 17.78 -5.37
N PRO A 343 -7.62 17.62 -6.68
CA PRO A 343 -7.24 16.43 -7.41
C PRO A 343 -5.72 16.30 -7.37
N ASN A 344 -5.25 15.11 -7.01
CA ASN A 344 -3.85 14.76 -7.11
C ASN A 344 -3.76 13.40 -7.81
N MET A 345 -2.62 13.15 -8.46
CA MET A 345 -2.42 11.94 -9.26
C MET A 345 -2.66 10.66 -8.45
N LEU A 346 -2.34 10.66 -7.14
CA LEU A 346 -2.57 9.51 -6.24
C LEU A 346 -4.05 9.18 -6.09
N LEU A 347 -4.89 10.19 -5.85
CA LEU A 347 -6.33 10.05 -5.70
C LEU A 347 -7.02 9.67 -7.02
N GLU A 348 -6.62 10.31 -8.12
CA GLU A 348 -7.16 10.03 -9.46
C GLU A 348 -6.78 8.61 -9.93
N ASN A 349 -5.54 8.18 -9.69
CA ASN A 349 -5.10 6.81 -9.98
C ASN A 349 -5.85 5.77 -9.12
N ALA A 350 -6.11 6.06 -7.84
CA ALA A 350 -6.91 5.18 -6.97
C ALA A 350 -8.38 5.06 -7.43
N LEU A 351 -8.96 6.15 -7.96
CA LEU A 351 -10.30 6.11 -8.57
C LEU A 351 -10.32 5.26 -9.85
N ILE A 352 -9.31 5.38 -10.71
CA ILE A 352 -9.18 4.55 -11.91
C ILE A 352 -9.09 3.07 -11.52
N ASP A 353 -8.21 2.69 -10.57
CA ASP A 353 -8.07 1.31 -10.10
C ASP A 353 -9.37 0.77 -9.51
N MET A 354 -10.05 1.57 -8.66
CA MET A 354 -11.33 1.18 -8.06
C MET A 354 -12.39 0.93 -9.14
N TYR A 355 -12.62 1.87 -10.06
CA TYR A 355 -13.61 1.68 -11.12
C TYR A 355 -13.27 0.51 -12.04
N ALA A 356 -11.99 0.33 -12.38
CA ALA A 356 -11.52 -0.78 -13.17
C ALA A 356 -11.82 -2.12 -12.48
N LYS A 357 -11.46 -2.28 -11.20
CA LYS A 357 -11.71 -3.50 -10.41
C LYS A 357 -13.18 -3.74 -10.09
N CYS A 358 -14.02 -2.71 -10.13
CA CYS A 358 -15.48 -2.84 -10.07
C CYS A 358 -16.12 -3.18 -11.43
N GLY A 359 -15.34 -3.40 -12.49
CA GLY A 359 -15.84 -3.72 -13.83
C GLY A 359 -16.52 -2.53 -14.53
N CYS A 360 -16.24 -1.29 -14.12
CA CYS A 360 -16.80 -0.08 -14.67
C CYS A 360 -15.76 0.70 -15.50
N LEU A 361 -15.34 0.09 -16.61
CA LEU A 361 -14.28 0.62 -17.48
C LEU A 361 -14.56 2.03 -18.00
N GLU A 362 -15.82 2.34 -18.32
CA GLU A 362 -16.21 3.67 -18.83
C GLU A 362 -15.97 4.77 -17.79
N ARG A 363 -16.29 4.55 -16.51
CA ARG A 363 -16.03 5.53 -15.45
C ARG A 363 -14.54 5.66 -15.15
N ALA A 364 -13.79 4.57 -15.22
CA ALA A 364 -12.32 4.62 -15.11
C ALA A 364 -11.73 5.50 -16.22
N ARG A 365 -12.23 5.35 -17.45
CA ARG A 365 -11.86 6.17 -18.60
C ARG A 365 -12.25 7.64 -18.43
N ASP A 366 -13.45 7.93 -17.94
CA ASP A 366 -13.89 9.30 -17.66
C ASP A 366 -12.95 10.03 -16.70
N VAL A 367 -12.52 9.35 -15.63
CA VAL A 367 -11.54 9.90 -14.68
C VAL A 367 -10.22 10.14 -15.39
N PHE A 368 -9.72 9.14 -16.11
CA PHE A 368 -8.46 9.22 -16.84
C PHE A 368 -8.43 10.36 -17.86
N GLU A 369 -9.51 10.59 -18.61
CA GLU A 369 -9.62 11.67 -19.62
C GLU A 369 -9.69 13.06 -18.97
N LYS A 370 -10.27 13.18 -17.77
CA LYS A 370 -10.34 14.44 -17.01
C LYS A 370 -9.02 14.83 -16.31
N MET A 371 -8.07 13.92 -16.15
CA MET A 371 -6.77 14.20 -15.50
C MET A 371 -5.99 15.28 -16.25
N LYS A 372 -5.49 16.29 -15.51
CA LYS A 372 -4.67 17.39 -16.06
C LYS A 372 -3.25 16.95 -16.41
N SER A 373 -2.67 16.07 -15.60
CA SER A 373 -1.38 15.42 -15.87
C SER A 373 -1.50 13.94 -15.61
N ARG A 374 -0.78 13.13 -16.39
CA ARG A 374 -0.76 11.67 -16.28
C ARG A 374 0.68 11.22 -16.14
N ASP A 375 0.94 10.34 -15.20
CA ASP A 375 2.23 9.68 -15.03
C ASP A 375 2.16 8.22 -15.53
N VAL A 376 3.27 7.50 -15.42
CA VAL A 376 3.34 6.08 -15.77
C VAL A 376 2.27 5.28 -15.02
N VAL A 377 1.96 5.62 -13.77
CA VAL A 377 0.96 4.91 -12.96
C VAL A 377 -0.45 5.11 -13.53
N SER A 378 -0.80 6.32 -13.95
CA SER A 378 -2.10 6.59 -14.60
C SER A 378 -2.30 5.74 -15.86
N TRP A 379 -1.28 5.66 -16.72
CA TRP A 379 -1.35 4.88 -17.96
C TRP A 379 -1.40 3.38 -17.69
N THR A 380 -0.57 2.86 -16.79
CA THR A 380 -0.53 1.43 -16.47
C THR A 380 -1.82 0.95 -15.79
N ALA A 381 -2.43 1.77 -14.94
CA ALA A 381 -3.76 1.49 -14.38
C ALA A 381 -4.81 1.33 -15.49
N MET A 382 -4.81 2.22 -16.48
CA MET A 382 -5.75 2.14 -17.61
C MET A 382 -5.45 0.94 -18.53
N ILE A 383 -4.19 0.69 -18.88
CA ILE A 383 -3.76 -0.47 -19.69
C ILE A 383 -4.20 -1.78 -19.01
N SER A 384 -3.98 -1.90 -17.70
CA SER A 384 -4.42 -3.05 -16.90
C SER A 384 -5.95 -3.22 -16.91
N ALA A 385 -6.69 -2.11 -16.79
CA ALA A 385 -8.15 -2.12 -16.84
C ALA A 385 -8.69 -2.62 -18.20
N TYR A 386 -8.11 -2.18 -19.33
CA TYR A 386 -8.46 -2.69 -20.66
C TYR A 386 -8.07 -4.16 -20.84
N GLY A 387 -6.88 -4.56 -20.36
CA GLY A 387 -6.40 -5.94 -20.43
C GLY A 387 -7.28 -6.92 -19.66
N SER A 388 -7.61 -6.61 -18.40
CA SER A 388 -8.51 -7.40 -17.57
C SER A 388 -9.95 -7.43 -18.10
N SER A 389 -10.38 -6.41 -18.84
CA SER A 389 -11.69 -6.39 -19.53
C SER A 389 -11.71 -7.18 -20.85
N GLY A 390 -10.59 -7.81 -21.24
CA GLY A 390 -10.46 -8.55 -22.51
C GLY A 390 -10.28 -7.67 -23.74
N LYS A 391 -10.04 -6.37 -23.57
CA LYS A 391 -9.77 -5.42 -24.66
C LYS A 391 -8.26 -5.25 -24.87
N GLY A 392 -7.53 -6.34 -25.09
CA GLY A 392 -6.06 -6.31 -25.17
C GLY A 392 -5.50 -5.43 -26.28
N ARG A 393 -6.19 -5.32 -27.43
CA ARG A 393 -5.75 -4.43 -28.53
C ARG A 393 -5.79 -2.96 -28.11
N ASP A 394 -6.84 -2.55 -27.40
CA ASP A 394 -6.96 -1.20 -26.85
C ASP A 394 -5.90 -0.95 -25.78
N ALA A 395 -5.55 -1.96 -24.98
CA ALA A 395 -4.47 -1.88 -24.00
C ALA A 395 -3.10 -1.63 -24.67
N VAL A 396 -2.78 -2.36 -25.75
CA VAL A 396 -1.56 -2.13 -26.55
C VAL A 396 -1.58 -0.74 -27.21
N ALA A 397 -2.73 -0.30 -27.74
CA ALA A 397 -2.85 1.04 -28.31
C ALA A 397 -2.65 2.15 -27.26
N LEU A 398 -3.12 1.95 -26.02
CA LEU A 398 -2.84 2.87 -24.91
C LEU A 398 -1.36 2.89 -24.53
N PHE A 399 -0.67 1.75 -24.57
CA PHE A 399 0.77 1.70 -24.36
C PHE A 399 1.52 2.52 -25.42
N SER A 400 1.15 2.43 -26.70
CA SER A 400 1.72 3.28 -27.75
C SER A 400 1.46 4.77 -27.50
N LYS A 401 0.23 5.15 -27.12
CA LYS A 401 -0.09 6.55 -26.76
C LYS A 401 0.70 7.06 -25.56
N MET A 402 0.97 6.20 -24.58
CA MET A 402 1.84 6.54 -23.45
C MET A 402 3.25 6.89 -23.93
N GLN A 403 3.82 6.11 -24.86
CA GLN A 403 5.13 6.39 -25.45
C GLN A 403 5.13 7.71 -26.24
N GLU A 404 4.08 7.95 -27.03
CA GLU A 404 3.90 9.19 -27.80
C GLU A 404 3.79 10.43 -26.90
N SER A 405 3.30 10.28 -25.67
CA SER A 405 3.23 11.37 -24.68
C SER A 405 4.60 11.77 -24.10
N GLY A 406 5.69 11.12 -24.52
CA GLY A 406 7.05 11.39 -24.07
C GLY A 406 7.41 10.75 -22.72
N LEU A 407 6.53 9.93 -22.16
CA LEU A 407 6.81 9.15 -20.96
C LEU A 407 7.65 7.92 -21.31
N VAL A 408 8.67 7.65 -20.49
CA VAL A 408 9.48 6.44 -20.61
C VAL A 408 8.74 5.30 -19.90
N PRO A 409 8.31 4.24 -20.61
CA PRO A 409 7.71 3.08 -19.97
C PRO A 409 8.69 2.42 -19.00
N ASP A 410 8.20 2.12 -17.81
CA ASP A 410 8.93 1.35 -16.83
C ASP A 410 8.63 -0.15 -16.98
N SER A 411 9.26 -0.95 -16.13
CA SER A 411 9.03 -2.38 -16.12
C SER A 411 7.58 -2.77 -15.80
N ILE A 412 6.84 -1.98 -15.00
CA ILE A 412 5.45 -2.27 -14.68
C ILE A 412 4.58 -2.11 -15.94
N ALA A 413 4.84 -1.07 -16.75
CA ALA A 413 4.12 -0.85 -18.00
C ALA A 413 4.27 -2.00 -19.00
N PHE A 414 5.46 -2.60 -19.07
CA PHE A 414 5.68 -3.79 -19.88
C PHE A 414 4.94 -5.01 -19.33
N VAL A 415 4.97 -5.27 -18.01
CA VAL A 415 4.19 -6.36 -17.40
C VAL A 415 2.69 -6.21 -17.68
N THR A 416 2.11 -5.03 -17.48
CA THR A 416 0.67 -4.80 -17.72
C THR A 416 0.29 -5.00 -19.18
N THR A 417 1.15 -4.59 -20.11
CA THR A 417 0.92 -4.76 -21.56
C THR A 417 1.05 -6.22 -21.97
N LEU A 418 2.07 -6.93 -21.47
CA LEU A 418 2.25 -8.37 -21.74
C LEU A 418 1.10 -9.20 -21.15
N ALA A 419 0.63 -8.89 -19.95
CA ALA A 419 -0.53 -9.54 -19.36
C ALA A 419 -1.80 -9.31 -20.20
N ALA A 420 -2.01 -8.09 -20.70
CA ALA A 420 -3.12 -7.79 -21.60
C ALA A 420 -3.03 -8.59 -22.93
N CYS A 421 -1.82 -8.73 -23.48
CA CYS A 421 -1.57 -9.58 -24.65
C CYS A 421 -1.87 -11.05 -24.34
N SER A 422 -1.43 -11.57 -23.19
CA SER A 422 -1.68 -12.95 -22.75
C SER A 422 -3.18 -13.27 -22.67
N HIS A 423 -3.94 -12.42 -21.98
CA HIS A 423 -5.39 -12.61 -21.80
C HIS A 423 -6.22 -12.44 -23.08
N SER A 424 -5.62 -11.85 -24.12
CA SER A 424 -6.30 -11.58 -25.40
C SER A 424 -5.70 -12.36 -26.58
N GLY A 425 -4.74 -13.26 -26.32
CA GLY A 425 -4.12 -14.09 -27.35
C GLY A 425 -3.28 -13.33 -28.38
N LEU A 426 -2.79 -12.14 -28.03
CA LEU A 426 -2.00 -11.27 -28.92
C LEU A 426 -0.53 -11.67 -28.90
N LEU A 427 -0.22 -12.83 -29.49
CA LEU A 427 1.11 -13.45 -29.42
C LEU A 427 2.20 -12.59 -30.04
N GLU A 428 1.97 -12.05 -31.23
CA GLU A 428 2.99 -11.29 -31.97
C GLU A 428 3.24 -9.92 -31.31
N GLU A 429 2.18 -9.25 -30.86
CA GLU A 429 2.29 -8.00 -30.10
C GLU A 429 3.02 -8.23 -28.77
N GLY A 430 2.73 -9.32 -28.07
CA GLY A 430 3.44 -9.71 -26.84
C GLY A 430 4.93 -9.94 -27.07
N ARG A 431 5.31 -10.68 -28.12
CA ARG A 431 6.73 -10.88 -28.50
C ARG A 431 7.42 -9.57 -28.87
N SER A 432 6.74 -8.72 -29.63
CA SER A 432 7.25 -7.41 -30.04
C SER A 432 7.47 -6.51 -28.81
N CYS A 433 6.51 -6.50 -27.88
CA CYS A 433 6.59 -5.77 -26.60
C CYS A 433 7.77 -6.26 -25.74
N PHE A 434 7.96 -7.57 -25.62
CA PHE A 434 9.08 -8.14 -24.85
C PHE A 434 10.45 -7.79 -25.47
N ARG A 435 10.59 -7.84 -26.81
CA ARG A 435 11.81 -7.40 -27.50
C ARG A 435 12.05 -5.91 -27.34
N LEU A 436 11.00 -5.09 -27.46
CA LEU A 436 11.10 -3.64 -27.26
C LEU A 436 11.64 -3.30 -25.86
N MET A 437 11.18 -4.00 -24.84
CA MET A 437 11.65 -3.85 -23.45
C MET A 437 13.16 -4.10 -23.31
N THR A 438 13.64 -5.22 -23.86
CA THR A 438 15.03 -5.68 -23.68
C THR A 438 15.99 -4.98 -24.64
N GLU A 439 15.62 -4.82 -25.90
CA GLU A 439 16.50 -4.32 -26.96
C GLU A 439 16.54 -2.79 -26.99
N HIS A 440 15.41 -2.10 -26.86
CA HIS A 440 15.35 -0.64 -26.97
C HIS A 440 15.46 0.05 -25.61
N TYR A 441 14.61 -0.33 -24.65
CA TYR A 441 14.59 0.30 -23.32
C TYR A 441 15.67 -0.25 -22.37
N LYS A 442 16.35 -1.34 -22.75
CA LYS A 442 17.40 -1.99 -21.95
C LYS A 442 16.94 -2.36 -20.54
N ILE A 443 15.64 -2.66 -20.40
CA ILE A 443 15.06 -3.09 -19.12
C ILE A 443 15.34 -4.58 -18.97
N THR A 444 16.01 -4.95 -17.88
CA THR A 444 16.28 -6.35 -17.55
C THR A 444 14.96 -7.07 -17.21
N PRO A 445 14.63 -8.18 -17.89
CA PRO A 445 13.46 -8.98 -17.55
C PRO A 445 13.52 -9.47 -16.10
N ARG A 446 12.41 -9.28 -15.39
CA ARG A 446 12.12 -9.90 -14.08
C ARG A 446 11.12 -11.04 -14.20
N LEU A 447 10.97 -11.82 -13.14
CA LEU A 447 10.05 -12.97 -13.05
C LEU A 447 8.63 -12.67 -13.51
N GLU A 448 8.11 -11.46 -13.29
CA GLU A 448 6.76 -11.08 -13.72
C GLU A 448 6.62 -11.03 -15.25
N HIS A 449 7.65 -10.58 -15.97
CA HIS A 449 7.64 -10.55 -17.44
C HIS A 449 7.73 -11.96 -18.01
N PHE A 450 8.60 -12.80 -17.42
CA PHE A 450 8.71 -14.21 -17.82
C PHE A 450 7.39 -14.95 -17.59
N ALA A 451 6.74 -14.74 -16.44
CA ALA A 451 5.44 -15.33 -16.15
C ALA A 451 4.38 -14.92 -17.19
N CYS A 452 4.32 -13.64 -17.59
CA CYS A 452 3.39 -13.19 -18.63
C CYS A 452 3.71 -13.82 -20.00
N MET A 453 4.98 -13.97 -20.36
CA MET A 453 5.38 -14.60 -21.63
C MET A 453 5.09 -16.10 -21.66
N VAL A 454 5.33 -16.81 -20.55
CA VAL A 454 5.00 -18.23 -20.41
C VAL A 454 3.50 -18.44 -20.46
N ASP A 455 2.71 -17.60 -19.79
CA ASP A 455 1.24 -17.63 -19.87
C ASP A 455 0.76 -17.36 -21.31
N LEU A 456 1.33 -16.37 -22.00
CA LEU A 456 1.00 -16.05 -23.39
C LEU A 456 1.31 -17.21 -24.35
N LEU A 457 2.51 -17.80 -24.26
CA LEU A 457 2.91 -18.95 -25.07
C LEU A 457 2.06 -20.18 -24.75
N GLY A 458 1.80 -20.41 -23.46
CA GLY A 458 0.99 -21.49 -22.95
C GLY A 458 -0.44 -21.45 -23.48
N ARG A 459 -1.11 -20.29 -23.36
CA ARG A 459 -2.47 -20.07 -23.89
C ARG A 459 -2.55 -20.11 -25.42
N ALA A 460 -1.45 -19.81 -26.10
CA ALA A 460 -1.35 -19.95 -27.56
C ALA A 460 -1.12 -21.41 -28.01
N GLY A 461 -1.09 -22.38 -27.09
CA GLY A 461 -0.82 -23.79 -27.39
C GLY A 461 0.65 -24.13 -27.63
N LYS A 462 1.56 -23.18 -27.45
CA LYS A 462 3.00 -23.37 -27.67
C LYS A 462 3.71 -23.84 -26.39
N VAL A 463 3.18 -24.87 -25.73
CA VAL A 463 3.63 -25.35 -24.41
C VAL A 463 5.12 -25.75 -24.41
N LYS A 464 5.58 -26.43 -25.46
CA LYS A 464 7.00 -26.84 -25.59
C LYS A 464 7.93 -25.63 -25.72
N GLU A 465 7.50 -24.61 -26.46
CA GLU A 465 8.25 -23.34 -26.57
C GLU A 465 8.25 -22.60 -25.22
N ALA A 466 7.12 -22.58 -24.51
CA ALA A 466 7.03 -21.99 -23.17
C ALA A 466 7.99 -22.67 -22.19
N TYR A 467 8.11 -24.00 -22.25
CA TYR A 467 9.09 -24.73 -21.45
C TYR A 467 10.54 -24.42 -21.85
N GLY A 468 10.86 -24.39 -23.15
CA GLY A 468 12.19 -23.97 -23.62
C GLY A 468 12.55 -22.55 -23.16
N PHE A 469 11.59 -21.63 -23.20
CA PHE A 469 11.75 -20.26 -22.72
C PHE A 469 12.06 -20.19 -21.21
N ILE A 470 11.49 -21.10 -20.40
CA ILE A 470 11.83 -21.23 -18.98
C ILE A 470 13.29 -21.69 -18.80
N GLN A 471 13.77 -22.60 -19.65
CA GLN A 471 15.15 -23.10 -19.58
C GLN A 471 16.19 -22.02 -19.94
N GLU A 472 15.80 -21.04 -20.75
CA GLU A 472 16.64 -19.89 -21.15
C GLU A 472 16.65 -18.75 -20.11
N MET A 473 15.84 -18.84 -19.05
CA MET A 473 15.76 -17.80 -18.03
C MET A 473 17.10 -17.62 -17.32
N SER A 474 17.53 -16.37 -17.18
CA SER A 474 18.74 -16.00 -16.44
C SER A 474 18.58 -16.09 -14.90
N MET A 475 17.46 -16.60 -14.41
CA MET A 475 17.10 -16.65 -13.00
C MET A 475 16.17 -17.83 -12.72
N GLU A 476 16.15 -18.31 -11.48
CA GLU A 476 15.31 -19.45 -11.09
C GLU A 476 13.82 -19.10 -11.19
N PRO A 477 13.00 -19.93 -11.87
CA PRO A 477 11.58 -19.65 -12.02
C PRO A 477 10.82 -19.84 -10.71
N ASN A 478 9.89 -18.93 -10.42
CA ASN A 478 9.07 -18.99 -9.22
C ASN A 478 7.74 -19.74 -9.45
N GLU A 479 6.92 -19.79 -8.39
CA GLU A 479 5.58 -20.37 -8.40
C GLU A 479 4.69 -19.88 -9.55
N ARG A 480 4.73 -18.58 -9.88
CA ARG A 480 3.89 -18.01 -10.93
C ARG A 480 4.25 -18.53 -12.33
N VAL A 481 5.55 -18.66 -12.62
CA VAL A 481 6.03 -19.14 -13.93
C VAL A 481 5.65 -20.60 -14.13
N TRP A 482 5.95 -21.45 -13.15
CA TRP A 482 5.59 -22.88 -13.22
C TRP A 482 4.07 -23.09 -13.19
N GLY A 483 3.33 -22.27 -12.44
CA GLY A 483 1.86 -22.30 -12.38
C GLY A 483 1.23 -21.98 -13.73
N ALA A 484 1.74 -20.97 -14.44
CA ALA A 484 1.30 -20.63 -15.79
C ALA A 484 1.53 -21.79 -16.77
N LEU A 485 2.72 -22.40 -16.75
CA LEU A 485 3.04 -23.56 -17.58
C LEU A 485 2.14 -24.76 -17.25
N LEU A 486 1.95 -25.08 -15.96
CA LEU A 486 1.09 -26.19 -15.54
C LEU A 486 -0.37 -25.98 -15.98
N GLY A 487 -0.86 -24.74 -15.88
CA GLY A 487 -2.17 -24.35 -16.39
C GLY A 487 -2.32 -24.61 -17.90
N ALA A 488 -1.31 -24.24 -18.69
CA ALA A 488 -1.28 -24.49 -20.12
C ALA A 488 -1.21 -26.00 -20.46
N CYS A 489 -0.41 -26.76 -19.72
CA CYS A 489 -0.34 -28.23 -19.87
C CYS A 489 -1.69 -28.90 -19.64
N ARG A 490 -2.48 -28.43 -18.67
CA ARG A 490 -3.86 -28.95 -18.44
C ARG A 490 -4.77 -28.70 -19.65
N VAL A 491 -4.72 -27.48 -20.20
CA VAL A 491 -5.58 -27.08 -21.33
C VAL A 491 -5.22 -27.87 -22.59
N HIS A 492 -3.93 -27.97 -22.90
CA HIS A 492 -3.43 -28.61 -24.12
C HIS A 492 -3.06 -30.10 -23.96
N SER A 493 -3.36 -30.69 -22.80
CA SER A 493 -3.13 -32.12 -22.50
C SER A 493 -1.66 -32.58 -22.60
N GLU A 494 -0.70 -31.69 -22.35
CA GLU A 494 0.74 -31.98 -22.38
C GLU A 494 1.20 -32.56 -21.04
N THR A 495 1.11 -33.89 -20.92
CA THR A 495 1.24 -34.59 -19.64
C THR A 495 2.68 -34.58 -19.09
N GLU A 496 3.69 -34.81 -19.92
CA GLU A 496 5.09 -34.92 -19.49
C GLU A 496 5.62 -33.60 -18.88
N ILE A 497 5.43 -32.50 -19.60
CA ILE A 497 5.83 -31.16 -19.12
C ILE A 497 4.98 -30.76 -17.91
N GLY A 498 3.69 -31.15 -17.89
CA GLY A 498 2.80 -30.94 -16.74
C GLY A 498 3.31 -31.59 -15.45
N LEU A 499 3.77 -32.84 -15.52
CA LEU A 499 4.31 -33.54 -14.35
C LEU A 499 5.57 -32.87 -13.80
N LEU A 500 6.47 -32.44 -14.70
CA LEU A 500 7.67 -31.70 -14.32
C LEU A 500 7.33 -30.36 -13.65
N ALA A 501 6.43 -29.58 -14.26
CA ALA A 501 6.02 -28.29 -13.71
C ALA A 501 5.35 -28.46 -12.33
N ALA A 502 4.56 -29.51 -12.16
CA ALA A 502 3.95 -29.82 -10.87
C ALA A 502 4.97 -30.20 -9.80
N ASP A 503 5.95 -31.07 -10.11
CA ASP A 503 7.03 -31.42 -9.17
C ASP A 503 7.80 -30.19 -8.69
N LYS A 504 8.13 -29.27 -9.61
CA LYS A 504 8.75 -27.98 -9.26
C LYS A 504 7.87 -27.11 -8.37
N LEU A 505 6.57 -27.04 -8.61
CA LEU A 505 5.64 -26.29 -7.77
C LEU A 505 5.51 -26.89 -6.36
N LEU A 506 5.51 -28.22 -6.24
CA LEU A 506 5.44 -28.89 -4.94
C LEU A 506 6.71 -28.67 -4.10
N GLN A 507 7.86 -28.54 -4.74
CA GLN A 507 9.13 -28.17 -4.08
C GLN A 507 9.15 -26.71 -3.63
N LEU A 508 8.63 -25.80 -4.47
CA LEU A 508 8.63 -24.35 -4.19
C LEU A 508 7.57 -23.93 -3.17
N ALA A 509 6.37 -24.52 -3.24
CA ALA A 509 5.22 -24.14 -2.44
C ALA A 509 4.46 -25.39 -1.93
N PRO A 510 5.04 -26.14 -0.98
CA PRO A 510 4.48 -27.41 -0.50
C PRO A 510 3.15 -27.27 0.26
N GLU A 511 2.81 -26.05 0.69
CA GLU A 511 1.57 -25.74 1.42
C GLU A 511 0.42 -25.26 0.51
N ASN A 512 0.68 -25.00 -0.78
CA ASN A 512 -0.35 -24.49 -1.69
C ASN A 512 -1.23 -25.65 -2.21
N SER A 513 -2.43 -25.79 -1.63
CA SER A 513 -3.41 -26.81 -2.03
C SER A 513 -3.85 -26.73 -3.49
N GLY A 514 -3.77 -25.55 -4.12
CA GLY A 514 -4.14 -25.32 -5.52
C GLY A 514 -3.29 -26.11 -6.52
N HIS A 515 -1.98 -26.24 -6.28
CA HIS A 515 -1.10 -27.01 -7.17
C HIS A 515 -1.40 -28.50 -7.14
N TYR A 516 -1.68 -29.05 -5.95
CA TYR A 516 -2.09 -30.45 -5.79
C TYR A 516 -3.41 -30.72 -6.52
N VAL A 517 -4.39 -29.81 -6.41
CA VAL A 517 -5.66 -29.93 -7.14
C VAL A 517 -5.42 -29.88 -8.65
N LEU A 518 -4.56 -28.98 -9.14
CA LEU A 518 -4.27 -28.86 -10.56
C LEU A 518 -3.57 -30.11 -11.12
N LEU A 519 -2.61 -30.67 -10.37
CA LEU A 519 -1.94 -31.94 -10.70
C LEU A 519 -2.92 -33.11 -10.69
N SER A 520 -3.78 -33.20 -9.68
CA SER A 520 -4.83 -34.22 -9.58
C SER A 520 -5.75 -34.19 -10.81
N ASN A 521 -6.13 -32.99 -11.28
CA ASN A 521 -6.93 -32.83 -12.49
C ASN A 521 -6.19 -33.28 -13.77
N ILE A 522 -4.88 -33.05 -13.86
CA ILE A 522 -4.07 -33.53 -15.00
C ILE A 522 -4.03 -35.06 -15.01
N PHE A 523 -3.83 -35.71 -13.85
CA PHE A 523 -3.88 -37.17 -13.75
C PHE A 523 -5.25 -37.74 -14.09
N ALA A 524 -6.33 -37.11 -13.62
CA ALA A 524 -7.70 -37.51 -13.95
C ALA A 524 -7.94 -37.46 -15.47
N LYS A 525 -7.54 -36.37 -16.13
CA LYS A 525 -7.66 -36.22 -17.60
C LYS A 525 -6.81 -37.24 -18.38
N ALA A 526 -5.68 -37.66 -17.81
CA ALA A 526 -4.84 -38.72 -18.37
C ALA A 526 -5.31 -40.15 -18.02
N GLY A 527 -6.43 -40.32 -17.30
CA GLY A 527 -6.95 -41.62 -16.87
C GLY A 527 -6.12 -42.32 -15.79
N LYS A 528 -5.18 -41.61 -15.13
CA LYS A 528 -4.25 -42.16 -14.12
C LYS A 528 -4.84 -42.04 -12.71
N TRP A 529 -5.88 -42.83 -12.41
CA TRP A 529 -6.65 -42.72 -11.17
C TRP A 529 -5.91 -43.12 -9.88
N GLU A 530 -4.94 -44.02 -9.98
CA GLU A 530 -4.08 -44.37 -8.85
C GLU A 530 -3.30 -43.15 -8.34
N GLU A 531 -2.75 -42.36 -9.27
CA GLU A 531 -2.02 -41.13 -8.93
C GLU A 531 -2.94 -40.04 -8.37
N VAL A 532 -4.17 -39.92 -8.86
CA VAL A 532 -5.20 -39.04 -8.29
C VAL A 532 -5.41 -39.36 -6.80
N THR A 533 -5.49 -40.66 -6.48
CA THR A 533 -5.69 -41.14 -5.11
C THR A 533 -4.48 -40.85 -4.22
N ASN A 534 -3.26 -41.07 -4.74
CA ASN A 534 -2.01 -40.74 -4.07
C ASN A 534 -1.92 -39.24 -3.72
N ILE A 535 -2.29 -38.36 -4.67
CA ILE A 535 -2.29 -36.91 -4.44
C ILE A 535 -3.32 -36.51 -3.36
N ARG A 536 -4.54 -37.08 -3.37
CA ARG A 536 -5.53 -36.81 -2.32
C ARG A 536 -5.04 -37.28 -0.94
N TYR A 537 -4.39 -38.43 -0.87
CA TYR A 537 -3.78 -38.92 0.37
C TYR A 537 -2.67 -37.98 0.86
N LEU A 538 -1.80 -37.52 -0.05
CA LEU A 538 -0.72 -36.59 0.28
C LEU A 538 -1.24 -35.23 0.79
N MET A 539 -2.33 -34.71 0.21
CA MET A 539 -2.98 -33.51 0.72
C MET A 539 -3.52 -33.72 2.14
N LYS A 540 -4.15 -34.87 2.40
CA LYS A 540 -4.71 -35.21 3.71
C LYS A 540 -3.62 -35.40 4.78
N SER A 541 -2.52 -36.08 4.45
CA SER A 541 -1.42 -36.34 5.38
C SER A 541 -0.66 -35.06 5.77
N LYS A 542 -0.63 -34.06 4.88
CA LYS A 542 -0.10 -32.72 5.15
C LYS A 542 -1.11 -31.77 5.81
N GLY A 543 -2.35 -32.19 6.03
CA GLY A 543 -3.40 -31.33 6.60
C GLY A 543 -3.87 -30.20 5.68
N LEU A 544 -3.59 -30.29 4.37
CA LEU A 544 -3.96 -29.25 3.40
C LEU A 544 -5.46 -29.29 3.13
N LYS A 545 -6.11 -28.14 3.33
CA LYS A 545 -7.52 -27.96 2.97
C LYS A 545 -7.64 -27.20 1.65
N LYS A 546 -8.62 -27.60 0.83
CA LYS A 546 -8.99 -26.88 -0.39
C LYS A 546 -9.58 -25.52 0.02
N ASN A 547 -9.11 -24.45 -0.62
CA ASN A 547 -9.72 -23.13 -0.44
C ASN A 547 -11.15 -23.16 -1.00
N PRO A 548 -12.17 -22.82 -0.19
CA PRO A 548 -13.55 -22.79 -0.67
C PRO A 548 -13.71 -21.65 -1.69
N GLY A 549 -14.43 -21.93 -2.77
CA GLY A 549 -14.84 -20.91 -3.73
C GLY A 549 -15.93 -20.04 -3.10
N ALA A 550 -15.70 -18.74 -3.05
CA ALA A 550 -16.61 -17.73 -2.52
C ALA A 550 -16.92 -16.71 -3.61
N SER A 551 -18.21 -16.41 -3.79
CA SER A 551 -18.69 -15.39 -4.72
C SER A 551 -19.37 -14.27 -3.96
N ASN A 552 -18.93 -13.03 -4.16
CA ASN A 552 -19.54 -11.86 -3.53
C ASN A 552 -20.34 -11.06 -4.55
N VAL A 553 -21.49 -10.55 -4.14
CA VAL A 553 -22.37 -9.71 -4.95
C VAL A 553 -22.90 -8.54 -4.14
N GLU A 554 -22.89 -7.34 -4.74
CA GLU A 554 -23.40 -6.13 -4.11
C GLU A 554 -24.85 -5.91 -4.54
N VAL A 555 -25.78 -5.88 -3.58
CA VAL A 555 -27.20 -5.59 -3.80
C VAL A 555 -27.64 -4.54 -2.78
N LYS A 556 -28.27 -3.45 -3.25
CA LYS A 556 -28.76 -2.34 -2.40
C LYS A 556 -27.72 -1.73 -1.45
N GLY A 557 -26.44 -1.79 -1.84
CA GLY A 557 -25.31 -1.24 -1.08
C GLY A 557 -24.75 -2.17 0.01
N GLU A 558 -25.25 -3.40 0.11
CA GLU A 558 -24.72 -4.44 0.99
C GLU A 558 -24.03 -5.54 0.17
N ILE A 559 -22.95 -6.10 0.71
CA ILE A 559 -22.17 -7.17 0.07
C ILE A 559 -22.64 -8.51 0.64
N HIS A 560 -23.14 -9.38 -0.23
CA HIS A 560 -23.57 -10.73 0.11
C HIS A 560 -22.55 -11.74 -0.40
N THR A 561 -22.07 -12.61 0.48
CA THR A 561 -21.06 -13.63 0.19
C THR A 561 -21.74 -15.00 0.16
N PHE A 562 -21.53 -15.75 -0.92
CA PHE A 562 -22.04 -17.11 -1.08
C PHE A 562 -20.89 -18.12 -1.17
N LEU A 563 -21.02 -19.23 -0.44
CA LEU A 563 -20.17 -20.41 -0.56
C LEU A 563 -20.86 -21.52 -1.38
N VAL A 564 -20.10 -22.54 -1.78
CA VAL A 564 -20.67 -23.72 -2.46
C VAL A 564 -21.64 -24.43 -1.52
N GLY A 565 -22.90 -24.60 -1.95
CA GLY A 565 -23.94 -25.25 -1.13
C GLY A 565 -24.44 -24.44 0.07
N ASP A 566 -24.21 -23.12 0.07
CA ASP A 566 -24.54 -22.24 1.18
C ASP A 566 -26.05 -22.13 1.42
N ARG A 567 -26.48 -22.47 2.65
CA ARG A 567 -27.85 -22.31 3.16
C ARG A 567 -27.94 -21.36 4.34
N SER A 568 -26.86 -20.64 4.66
CA SER A 568 -26.83 -19.70 5.78
C SER A 568 -27.56 -18.39 5.48
N HIS A 569 -27.76 -18.08 4.19
CA HIS A 569 -28.45 -16.86 3.78
C HIS A 569 -29.96 -16.91 4.11
N PRO A 570 -30.56 -15.82 4.63
CA PRO A 570 -31.98 -15.79 4.99
C PRO A 570 -32.95 -16.14 3.84
N GLN A 571 -32.58 -15.82 2.61
CA GLN A 571 -33.36 -16.10 1.39
C GLN A 571 -32.92 -17.39 0.67
N SER A 572 -32.22 -18.30 1.35
CA SER A 572 -31.65 -19.50 0.72
C SER A 572 -32.71 -20.36 0.03
N ASP A 573 -33.83 -20.65 0.68
CA ASP A 573 -34.87 -21.51 0.09
C ASP A 573 -35.45 -20.92 -1.21
N GLU A 574 -35.64 -19.60 -1.29
CA GLU A 574 -36.09 -18.95 -2.52
C GLU A 574 -35.00 -18.94 -3.61
N ILE A 575 -33.73 -18.72 -3.25
CA ILE A 575 -32.60 -18.75 -4.21
C ILE A 575 -32.52 -20.13 -4.88
N TYR A 576 -32.62 -21.21 -4.11
CA TYR A 576 -32.54 -22.57 -4.66
C TYR A 576 -33.72 -22.88 -5.58
N ARG A 577 -34.94 -22.44 -5.21
CA ARG A 577 -36.13 -22.62 -6.04
C ARG A 577 -36.02 -21.90 -7.39
N GLU A 578 -35.52 -20.67 -7.41
CA GLU A 578 -35.31 -19.92 -8.67
C GLU A 578 -34.14 -20.48 -9.49
N LEU A 579 -33.09 -20.98 -8.81
CA LEU A 579 -31.99 -21.67 -9.47
C LEU A 579 -32.49 -22.91 -10.22
N ASP A 580 -33.37 -23.71 -9.62
CA ASP A 580 -33.96 -24.89 -10.28
C ASP A 580 -34.72 -24.51 -11.55
N VAL A 581 -35.52 -23.43 -11.50
CA VAL A 581 -36.25 -22.90 -12.67
C VAL A 581 -35.26 -22.47 -13.78
N LEU A 582 -34.18 -21.78 -13.43
CA LEU A 582 -33.17 -21.39 -14.39
C LEU A 582 -32.41 -22.58 -14.96
N VAL A 583 -32.09 -23.59 -14.15
CA VAL A 583 -31.45 -24.82 -14.61
C VAL A 583 -32.32 -25.57 -15.61
N THR A 584 -33.64 -25.66 -15.38
CA THR A 584 -34.57 -26.25 -16.35
C THR A 584 -34.54 -25.50 -17.68
N LYS A 585 -34.63 -24.16 -17.66
CA LYS A 585 -34.54 -23.32 -18.88
C LYS A 585 -33.18 -23.43 -19.57
N MET A 586 -32.09 -23.57 -18.82
CA MET A 586 -30.76 -23.80 -19.38
C MET A 586 -30.69 -25.16 -20.08
N LYS A 587 -31.25 -26.23 -19.48
CA LYS A 587 -31.31 -27.57 -20.08
C LYS A 587 -32.10 -27.57 -21.40
N GLU A 588 -33.18 -26.80 -21.49
CA GLU A 588 -33.95 -26.59 -22.75
C GLU A 588 -33.11 -25.93 -23.86
N LEU A 589 -32.13 -25.10 -23.49
CA LEU A 589 -31.18 -24.47 -24.43
C LEU A 589 -29.93 -25.33 -24.70
N GLY A 590 -29.90 -26.59 -24.25
CA GLY A 590 -28.80 -27.53 -24.49
C GLY A 590 -27.67 -27.46 -23.47
N TYR A 591 -27.91 -26.92 -22.27
CA TYR A 591 -26.95 -26.98 -21.17
C TYR A 591 -26.71 -28.41 -20.71
N VAL A 592 -25.45 -28.82 -20.71
CA VAL A 592 -24.99 -30.09 -20.13
C VAL A 592 -23.98 -29.75 -19.04
N PRO A 593 -24.23 -30.14 -17.77
CA PRO A 593 -23.26 -29.97 -16.69
C PRO A 593 -21.94 -30.68 -17.01
N ASP A 594 -20.80 -30.00 -16.81
CA ASP A 594 -19.47 -30.57 -17.05
C ASP A 594 -19.08 -31.55 -15.92
N SER A 595 -19.53 -32.81 -16.02
CA SER A 595 -19.27 -33.86 -15.05
C SER A 595 -17.85 -34.45 -15.11
N GLU A 596 -17.06 -34.18 -16.16
CA GLU A 596 -15.69 -34.69 -16.33
C GLU A 596 -14.71 -34.12 -15.28
N SER A 597 -15.03 -32.95 -14.70
CA SER A 597 -14.24 -32.30 -13.66
C SER A 597 -14.68 -32.59 -12.21
N ALA A 598 -15.81 -33.31 -12.04
CA ALA A 598 -16.38 -33.63 -10.74
C ALA A 598 -15.83 -34.96 -10.18
N LEU A 599 -15.63 -35.01 -8.86
CA LEU A 599 -15.08 -36.15 -8.12
C LEU A 599 -15.85 -37.44 -8.44
N HIS A 600 -15.18 -38.47 -8.95
CA HIS A 600 -15.80 -39.76 -9.30
C HIS A 600 -16.19 -40.64 -8.09
N ASP A 601 -15.95 -40.16 -6.86
CA ASP A 601 -16.33 -40.85 -5.62
C ASP A 601 -17.79 -40.53 -5.20
N VAL A 602 -18.53 -39.79 -6.02
CA VAL A 602 -19.94 -39.43 -5.84
C VAL A 602 -20.71 -39.89 -7.09
N GLU A 603 -21.93 -40.40 -6.92
CA GLU A 603 -22.75 -40.87 -8.05
C GLU A 603 -23.00 -39.73 -9.07
N GLU A 604 -23.27 -40.06 -10.35
CA GLU A 604 -23.48 -39.03 -11.39
C GLU A 604 -24.58 -38.02 -11.02
N GLU A 605 -25.64 -38.46 -10.33
CA GLU A 605 -26.70 -37.59 -9.79
C GLU A 605 -26.21 -36.65 -8.68
N ASP A 606 -25.26 -37.08 -7.86
CA ASP A 606 -24.66 -36.27 -6.79
C ASP A 606 -23.64 -35.24 -7.35
N LYS A 607 -22.98 -35.57 -8.47
CA LYS A 607 -22.10 -34.63 -9.20
C LYS A 607 -22.90 -33.49 -9.84
N GLU A 608 -24.05 -33.80 -10.46
CA GLU A 608 -24.95 -32.79 -11.02
C GLU A 608 -25.49 -31.84 -9.93
N THR A 609 -25.88 -32.38 -8.77
CA THR A 609 -26.36 -31.56 -7.64
C THR A 609 -25.26 -30.70 -7.02
N HIS A 610 -24.01 -31.18 -6.95
CA HIS A 610 -22.88 -30.36 -6.48
C HIS A 610 -22.50 -29.24 -7.47
N LEU A 611 -22.56 -29.48 -8.78
CA LEU A 611 -22.29 -28.47 -9.82
C LEU A 611 -23.43 -27.43 -9.92
N ALA A 612 -24.66 -27.84 -9.63
CA ALA A 612 -25.81 -26.92 -9.60
C ALA A 612 -25.62 -25.81 -8.55
N VAL A 613 -25.03 -26.13 -7.39
CA VAL A 613 -24.97 -25.23 -6.21
C VAL A 613 -23.65 -24.45 -6.07
N HIS A 614 -22.96 -24.22 -7.18
CA HIS A 614 -21.77 -23.37 -7.17
C HIS A 614 -22.11 -21.94 -6.73
N SER A 615 -21.22 -21.35 -5.93
CA SER A 615 -21.40 -20.02 -5.34
C SER A 615 -21.74 -18.93 -6.37
N GLU A 616 -21.22 -19.05 -7.60
CA GLU A 616 -21.44 -18.13 -8.71
C GLU A 616 -22.91 -18.13 -9.12
N LYS A 617 -23.51 -19.33 -9.26
CA LYS A 617 -24.92 -19.48 -9.64
C LYS A 617 -25.82 -18.93 -8.55
N LEU A 618 -25.54 -19.24 -7.28
CA LEU A 618 -26.27 -18.69 -6.12
C LEU A 618 -26.23 -17.16 -6.10
N ALA A 619 -25.06 -16.57 -6.31
CA ALA A 619 -24.89 -15.12 -6.36
C ALA A 619 -25.64 -14.47 -7.54
N ILE A 620 -25.62 -15.07 -8.73
CA ILE A 620 -26.39 -14.59 -9.89
C ILE A 620 -27.89 -14.60 -9.58
N VAL A 621 -28.40 -15.71 -9.06
CA VAL A 621 -29.83 -15.89 -8.77
C VAL A 621 -30.30 -14.90 -7.70
N PHE A 622 -29.55 -14.78 -6.62
CA PHE A 622 -29.82 -13.79 -5.58
C PHE A 622 -29.89 -12.36 -6.13
N ALA A 623 -28.95 -11.99 -7.00
CA ALA A 623 -28.93 -10.68 -7.62
C ALA A 623 -30.11 -10.47 -8.57
N LEU A 624 -30.50 -11.46 -9.37
CA LEU A 624 -31.67 -11.40 -10.23
C LEU A 624 -32.92 -11.11 -9.41
N MET A 625 -33.19 -11.93 -8.39
CA MET A 625 -34.39 -11.83 -7.54
C MET A 625 -34.51 -10.46 -6.85
N ASN A 626 -33.39 -9.89 -6.40
CA ASN A 626 -33.41 -8.67 -5.59
C ASN A 626 -33.20 -7.38 -6.40
N THR A 627 -33.02 -7.49 -7.73
CA THR A 627 -32.86 -6.33 -8.65
C THR A 627 -33.88 -6.33 -9.79
N GLU A 628 -34.94 -7.13 -9.70
CA GLU A 628 -36.08 -7.05 -10.62
C GLU A 628 -36.83 -5.72 -10.43
N GLY A 629 -36.90 -4.92 -11.51
CA GLY A 629 -37.65 -3.66 -11.56
C GLY A 629 -36.85 -2.36 -11.33
N GLU A 630 -35.54 -2.43 -11.06
CA GLU A 630 -34.69 -1.25 -10.95
C GLU A 630 -34.09 -0.87 -12.32
N GLU A 631 -34.60 0.20 -12.97
CA GLU A 631 -34.12 0.70 -14.27
C GLU A 631 -32.63 1.10 -14.27
N GLU A 632 -32.05 1.44 -13.11
CA GLU A 632 -30.67 1.91 -12.98
C GLU A 632 -29.61 0.79 -12.83
N SER A 633 -30.01 -0.48 -12.61
CA SER A 633 -29.09 -1.60 -12.33
C SER A 633 -29.09 -2.64 -13.45
N ASN A 634 -28.76 -2.23 -14.68
CA ASN A 634 -28.85 -3.13 -15.84
C ASN A 634 -27.85 -4.30 -15.81
N ALA A 635 -26.80 -4.24 -14.96
CA ALA A 635 -25.72 -5.24 -14.92
C ALA A 635 -25.48 -5.80 -13.51
N ILE A 636 -25.54 -7.13 -13.38
CA ILE A 636 -25.19 -7.88 -12.17
C ILE A 636 -23.66 -7.97 -12.08
N ARG A 637 -23.08 -7.64 -10.92
CA ARG A 637 -21.62 -7.66 -10.71
C ARG A 637 -21.26 -8.63 -9.61
N ILE A 638 -20.43 -9.61 -9.94
CA ILE A 638 -20.00 -10.66 -9.02
C ILE A 638 -18.48 -10.70 -9.00
N THR A 639 -17.91 -10.91 -7.82
CA THR A 639 -16.48 -11.20 -7.66
C THR A 639 -16.30 -12.62 -7.17
N LYS A 640 -15.29 -13.30 -7.70
CA LYS A 640 -14.92 -14.65 -7.33
C LYS A 640 -13.47 -14.66 -6.84
N ASN A 641 -13.24 -15.30 -5.69
CA ASN A 641 -11.90 -15.45 -5.10
C ASN A 641 -11.01 -16.49 -5.82
N LEU A 642 -11.57 -17.24 -6.76
CA LEU A 642 -10.93 -18.27 -7.59
C LEU A 642 -11.24 -17.99 -9.07
N ARG A 643 -10.54 -18.68 -9.96
CA ARG A 643 -10.88 -18.70 -11.38
C ARG A 643 -12.26 -19.36 -11.57
N ILE A 644 -13.13 -18.75 -12.39
CA ILE A 644 -14.44 -19.33 -12.72
C ILE A 644 -14.25 -20.70 -13.39
N CYS A 645 -15.10 -21.70 -13.09
CA CYS A 645 -15.03 -22.99 -13.77
C CYS A 645 -15.75 -22.96 -15.14
N GLY A 646 -15.44 -23.92 -16.01
CA GLY A 646 -16.06 -24.03 -17.34
C GLY A 646 -17.59 -24.11 -17.28
N ASP A 647 -18.10 -24.90 -16.36
CA ASP A 647 -19.53 -25.05 -16.10
C ASP A 647 -20.21 -23.72 -15.71
N CYS A 648 -19.67 -22.99 -14.73
CA CYS A 648 -20.23 -21.70 -14.31
C CYS A 648 -20.12 -20.64 -15.41
N HIS A 649 -19.05 -20.68 -16.21
CA HIS A 649 -18.92 -19.79 -17.36
C HIS A 649 -19.99 -20.08 -18.43
N ALA A 650 -20.25 -21.36 -18.73
CA ALA A 650 -21.31 -21.77 -19.64
C ALA A 650 -22.71 -21.41 -19.10
N ALA A 651 -22.97 -21.68 -17.83
CA ALA A 651 -24.21 -21.32 -17.17
C ALA A 651 -24.44 -19.80 -17.19
N ALA A 652 -23.43 -18.98 -16.88
CA ALA A 652 -23.56 -17.52 -16.91
C ALA A 652 -23.90 -16.98 -18.32
N LYS A 653 -23.35 -17.58 -19.40
CA LYS A 653 -23.75 -17.26 -20.78
C LYS A 653 -25.24 -17.49 -20.98
N LEU A 654 -25.73 -18.69 -20.64
CA LEU A 654 -27.13 -19.06 -20.82
C LEU A 654 -28.07 -18.25 -19.93
N ILE A 655 -27.71 -18.00 -18.67
CA ILE A 655 -28.52 -17.16 -17.77
C ILE A 655 -28.63 -15.74 -18.32
N SER A 656 -27.54 -15.15 -18.83
CA SER A 656 -27.59 -13.84 -19.49
C SER A 656 -28.51 -13.83 -20.71
N GLN A 657 -28.54 -14.91 -21.49
CA GLN A 657 -29.45 -15.07 -22.62
C GLN A 657 -30.92 -15.20 -22.17
N ILE A 658 -31.20 -16.02 -21.16
CA ILE A 658 -32.56 -16.28 -20.64
C ILE A 658 -33.16 -15.02 -20.01
N THR A 659 -32.36 -14.30 -19.22
CA THR A 659 -32.83 -13.15 -18.43
C THR A 659 -32.71 -11.82 -19.16
N SER A 660 -31.99 -11.78 -20.30
CA SER A 660 -31.62 -10.54 -20.99
C SER A 660 -30.89 -9.53 -20.10
N ARG A 661 -30.24 -9.98 -19.03
CA ARG A 661 -29.42 -9.15 -18.13
C ARG A 661 -27.95 -9.29 -18.47
N GLU A 662 -27.22 -8.18 -18.34
CA GLU A 662 -25.76 -8.20 -18.36
C GLU A 662 -25.24 -8.78 -17.05
N ILE A 663 -24.34 -9.75 -17.12
CA ILE A 663 -23.67 -10.34 -15.95
C ILE A 663 -22.18 -10.09 -16.10
N ILE A 664 -21.56 -9.47 -15.10
CA ILE A 664 -20.13 -9.22 -15.03
C ILE A 664 -19.57 -10.04 -13.89
N ILE A 665 -18.70 -11.01 -14.19
CA ILE A 665 -18.00 -11.80 -13.18
C ILE A 665 -16.51 -11.47 -13.24
N ARG A 666 -15.96 -10.95 -12.14
CA ARG A 666 -14.52 -10.79 -11.96
C ARG A 666 -13.96 -12.03 -11.27
N ASP A 667 -13.10 -12.76 -11.96
CA ASP A 667 -12.30 -13.82 -11.35
C ASP A 667 -10.91 -13.31 -10.95
N THR A 668 -10.02 -14.20 -10.51
CA THR A 668 -8.65 -13.82 -10.08
C THR A 668 -7.79 -13.21 -11.20
N ASN A 669 -8.18 -13.38 -12.47
CA ASN A 669 -7.36 -13.01 -13.62
C ASN A 669 -7.99 -11.91 -14.48
N ARG A 670 -9.32 -11.90 -14.64
CA ARG A 670 -10.02 -11.02 -15.59
C ARG A 670 -11.51 -10.83 -15.27
N PHE A 671 -12.13 -9.96 -16.06
CA PHE A 671 -13.58 -9.85 -16.16
C PHE A 671 -14.13 -10.71 -17.29
N HIS A 672 -15.24 -11.36 -16.99
CA HIS A 672 -16.12 -12.02 -17.94
C HIS A 672 -17.42 -11.21 -17.99
N VAL A 673 -17.64 -10.52 -19.11
CA VAL A 673 -18.87 -9.77 -19.36
C VAL A 673 -19.76 -10.61 -20.25
N PHE A 674 -20.82 -11.15 -19.67
CA PHE A 674 -21.82 -11.96 -20.34
C PHE A 674 -22.96 -11.08 -20.84
N ARG A 675 -23.20 -11.10 -22.15
CA ARG A 675 -24.28 -10.39 -22.83
C ARG A 675 -24.91 -11.31 -23.86
N PHE A 676 -26.20 -11.62 -23.70
CA PHE A 676 -26.98 -12.35 -24.69
C PHE A 676 -26.33 -13.66 -25.15
N GLY A 677 -25.79 -14.46 -24.21
CA GLY A 677 -25.16 -15.74 -24.52
C GLY A 677 -23.69 -15.67 -24.92
N VAL A 678 -23.09 -14.47 -25.03
CA VAL A 678 -21.69 -14.28 -25.41
C VAL A 678 -20.89 -13.73 -24.24
N CYS A 679 -19.66 -14.20 -24.05
CA CYS A 679 -18.72 -13.64 -23.07
C CYS A 679 -17.66 -12.78 -23.76
N SER A 680 -17.27 -11.67 -23.12
CA SER A 680 -16.19 -10.77 -23.59
C SER A 680 -14.82 -11.45 -23.74
N CYS A 681 -14.61 -12.63 -23.17
CA CYS A 681 -13.37 -13.40 -23.36
C CYS A 681 -13.31 -14.14 -24.70
N GLY A 682 -14.41 -14.24 -25.45
CA GLY A 682 -14.48 -15.00 -26.71
C GLY A 682 -14.19 -16.49 -26.53
N ASP A 683 -14.50 -17.04 -25.35
CA ASP A 683 -14.14 -18.40 -24.91
C ASP A 683 -12.62 -18.69 -24.91
N TYR A 684 -11.80 -17.64 -24.97
CA TYR A 684 -10.34 -17.68 -24.84
C TYR A 684 -9.94 -17.18 -23.44
N TRP A 685 -9.88 -18.08 -22.45
CA TRP A 685 -9.56 -17.69 -21.06
C TRP A 685 -8.76 -18.72 -20.29
#